data_AF-A0A365NA12-F1
#
_entry.id   AF-A0A365NA12-F1
#
_cell.length_a   1.000
_cell.length_b   1.000
_cell.length_c   1.000
_cell.angle_alpha   90.00
_cell.angle_beta   90.00
_cell.angle_gamma   90.00
#
_symmetry.space_group_name_H-M   'P 1'
#
loop_
_entity.id
_entity.type
_entity.pdbx_description
1 polymer ?
#
loop_
_entity_poly.entity_id
_entity_poly.type
_entity_poly.pdbx_seq_one_letter_code
_entity_poly.pdbx_strand_id
1 'polypeptide(L)'
;MSIVQPIIRDQLVIHDDDDWDSVYHVEWEPDANFFTGSELRPRTPLCKATADHQITLARAAALIIRASLNNIPLDIPDFDPYKLTGFRKQLYQWMQAYNSSQASKLVLGDVTMTVTIEILSSLTRMGVEGEILAKIGPNLGGILQGTINPMSLLLEGNRFNRMQDGMELIQKMRGHLRQYLSSYATKKPVLNVLEVGASTSNNTQTIFDALREQKSVSYTLTDSSLSVLEQTKAGTTKDFLKLKSLDINRDAIEQGINPNTYDIILVNNILHTVNSLSETLANLRKLLVPGGVLALVGLSDISPAYSLILGMNENMWPDERCEQLPYPSNDDWNKLLQGSQFSGLEPATKTFDYIGQSCYCVISTAVASTQRLMVDILPGSKENLFSFADQLASALAENGTASTITPAHLEDISPRFIYVVLDDGSSSLSEYESLHKAQNVLWINMGAGLSTQRDMNIISRFARDAQKDNENLKLVKLDVKQEYPEYADLLKVVMRIIQVSFQEDRGSRTELDDIGSLTVSRSNSHMMSDLVPTGMSELDIYLRDRYTPQDTTNQLTSTPEEAADIRKKCSYIRKKWYFPVLENLGPIPKGLTSPLGTPTAGLGPFEKLPGDIVSNILLRLDVKSFRNFRNLNAKAHRITETVIDCKDVMVHGKAAFISISRTGLSRHITIGEIHLALTSHKCNFCEEYGPLLFLPTCTRTCHECLRTSPRMAMIGTEEILPFYTRFGMYKGHGNRSHLLKSLRKSSMAVMKVRDHLRPRRMIKNARCVSVDDLFWFQEELGFETSDSMRALFDKEWLHYRTAACVNFPYLNTSTVVLEKGLSCRGCQEAFNERRLQAIATGTTYGAVANRDTCYSHEGFQEHFQNCEHAKLVWENSELPGREAWFAANGGVHWGITEQTEYCDRFVAQLPEVNNEEFWVSVGVAVQVLFYACLLIGYAKWHTPAASSGGV
;
A
#
# COMPACT_ATOMS: atom_id res chain seq x y z
N MET A 1 0.01 13.85 -0.86
CA MET A 1 -0.88 13.32 0.20
C MET A 1 -1.89 12.35 -0.42
N SER A 2 -2.24 11.23 0.22
CA SER A 2 -3.35 10.36 -0.24
C SER A 2 -4.56 10.57 0.66
N ILE A 3 -5.70 10.92 0.06
CA ILE A 3 -6.96 11.16 0.76
C ILE A 3 -7.81 9.89 0.65
N VAL A 4 -8.17 9.34 1.81
CA VAL A 4 -9.07 8.18 1.89
C VAL A 4 -10.38 8.54 2.57
N GLN A 5 -11.45 7.94 2.07
CA GLN A 5 -12.82 8.08 2.54
C GLN A 5 -13.35 6.72 3.02
N PRO A 6 -14.34 6.71 3.92
CA PRO A 6 -14.99 5.50 4.38
C PRO A 6 -16.02 5.03 3.35
N ILE A 7 -16.09 3.74 3.11
CA ILE A 7 -17.04 3.09 2.22
C ILE A 7 -17.75 1.99 3.00
N ILE A 8 -19.07 2.08 3.06
CA ILE A 8 -19.94 1.09 3.66
C ILE A 8 -20.37 0.11 2.56
N ARG A 9 -19.82 -1.10 2.55
CA ARG A 9 -20.22 -2.15 1.62
C ARG A 9 -21.25 -3.06 2.29
N ASP A 10 -22.48 -3.00 1.78
CA ASP A 10 -23.66 -3.81 2.14
C ASP A 10 -24.05 -3.84 3.64
N GLN A 11 -25.31 -3.53 3.94
CA GLN A 11 -25.93 -3.97 5.19
C GLN A 11 -25.98 -5.50 5.16
N LEU A 12 -25.17 -6.14 6.00
CA LEU A 12 -25.48 -7.48 6.46
C LEU A 12 -26.76 -7.36 7.30
N VAL A 13 -27.92 -7.59 6.68
CA VAL A 13 -29.13 -7.93 7.43
C VAL A 13 -28.86 -9.29 8.04
N ILE A 14 -28.37 -9.28 9.28
CA ILE A 14 -28.31 -10.45 10.14
C ILE A 14 -29.74 -10.61 10.64
N HIS A 15 -30.51 -11.52 10.02
CA HIS A 15 -31.69 -12.06 10.66
C HIS A 15 -31.23 -13.07 11.71
N ASP A 16 -30.85 -12.58 12.88
CA ASP A 16 -30.84 -13.35 14.12
C ASP A 16 -31.20 -12.40 15.26
N ASP A 17 -32.20 -12.79 16.06
CA ASP A 17 -32.90 -12.02 17.09
C ASP A 17 -32.05 -11.70 18.34
N ASP A 18 -30.88 -11.06 18.18
CA ASP A 18 -30.13 -10.51 19.31
C ASP A 18 -29.61 -9.08 19.03
N ASP A 19 -30.13 -8.16 19.82
CA ASP A 19 -29.97 -6.69 19.84
C ASP A 19 -28.51 -6.20 20.07
N TRP A 20 -27.57 -6.54 19.17
CA TRP A 20 -26.22 -5.95 19.17
C TRP A 20 -25.94 -5.21 17.87
N ASP A 21 -25.91 -3.88 17.98
CA ASP A 21 -25.34 -2.87 17.07
C ASP A 21 -25.10 -3.34 15.64
N SER A 22 -25.88 -2.83 14.69
CA SER A 22 -25.57 -2.87 13.26
C SER A 22 -24.18 -2.29 13.00
N VAL A 23 -23.14 -3.14 12.99
CA VAL A 23 -21.76 -2.73 12.72
C VAL A 23 -21.60 -2.60 11.21
N TYR A 24 -21.70 -1.38 10.70
CA TYR A 24 -21.28 -1.06 9.35
C TYR A 24 -19.80 -1.45 9.16
N HIS A 25 -19.52 -2.34 8.21
CA HIS A 25 -18.14 -2.64 7.82
C HIS A 25 -17.62 -1.47 6.98
N VAL A 26 -16.91 -0.55 7.63
CA VAL A 26 -16.32 0.63 6.99
C VAL A 26 -14.93 0.29 6.47
N GLU A 27 -14.79 0.18 5.14
CA GLU A 27 -13.50 0.10 4.45
C GLU A 27 -13.01 1.50 4.08
N TRP A 28 -11.70 1.72 4.05
CA TRP A 28 -11.11 3.01 3.72
C TRP A 28 -10.47 2.94 2.34
N GLU A 29 -10.99 3.68 1.37
CA GLU A 29 -10.47 3.68 0.00
C GLU A 29 -10.06 5.08 -0.46
N PRO A 30 -9.11 5.20 -1.41
CA PRO A 30 -8.77 6.49 -2.03
C PRO A 30 -10.00 7.16 -2.66
N ASP A 31 -10.12 8.47 -2.50
CA ASP A 31 -11.16 9.26 -3.16
C ASP A 31 -10.74 9.69 -4.57
N ALA A 32 -11.60 9.41 -5.55
CA ALA A 32 -11.38 9.72 -6.96
C ALA A 32 -11.14 11.23 -7.23
N ASN A 33 -11.78 12.12 -6.48
CA ASN A 33 -11.63 13.59 -6.63
C ASN A 33 -10.22 14.09 -6.25
N PHE A 34 -9.43 13.26 -5.56
CA PHE A 34 -8.08 13.56 -5.10
C PHE A 34 -7.05 12.57 -5.63
N PHE A 35 -7.46 11.71 -6.58
CA PHE A 35 -6.59 10.70 -7.16
C PHE A 35 -5.55 11.34 -8.07
N THR A 36 -4.26 11.11 -7.82
CA THR A 36 -3.15 11.57 -8.67
C THR A 36 -2.39 10.41 -9.34
N GLY A 37 -2.83 9.16 -9.11
CA GLY A 37 -2.16 7.94 -9.57
C GLY A 37 -1.05 7.45 -8.66
N SER A 38 -0.69 6.17 -8.79
CA SER A 38 0.57 5.65 -8.24
C SER A 38 1.74 6.15 -9.09
N GLU A 39 2.77 6.75 -8.48
CA GLU A 39 4.04 7.02 -9.15
C GLU A 39 4.71 5.68 -9.56
N LEU A 40 4.35 5.17 -10.73
CA LEU A 40 5.21 4.24 -11.45
C LEU A 40 6.38 5.06 -11.99
N ARG A 41 7.40 5.28 -11.16
CA ARG A 41 8.69 5.74 -11.69
C ARG A 41 9.13 4.74 -12.77
N PRO A 42 9.61 5.21 -13.94
CA PRO A 42 10.27 4.32 -14.89
C PRO A 42 11.40 3.62 -14.13
N ARG A 43 11.31 2.29 -13.98
CA ARG A 43 12.29 1.49 -13.24
C ARG A 43 13.59 1.29 -14.03
N THR A 44 13.77 2.00 -15.14
CA THR A 44 14.94 1.84 -15.99
C THR A 44 15.19 3.15 -16.74
N PRO A 45 16.42 3.70 -16.74
CA PRO A 45 16.79 4.68 -17.75
C PRO A 45 16.58 4.04 -19.14
N LEU A 46 16.10 4.82 -20.11
CA LEU A 46 15.89 4.33 -21.47
C LEU A 46 17.20 3.74 -22.00
N CYS A 47 17.22 2.43 -22.20
CA CYS A 47 18.38 1.79 -22.79
C CYS A 47 18.48 2.24 -24.25
N LYS A 48 19.71 2.49 -24.72
CA LYS A 48 19.98 2.93 -26.10
C LYS A 48 19.28 2.05 -27.15
N ALA A 49 19.17 0.75 -26.91
CA ALA A 49 18.50 -0.19 -27.82
C ALA A 49 17.01 0.13 -28.05
N THR A 50 16.29 0.59 -27.04
CA THR A 50 14.87 0.98 -27.16
C THR A 50 14.71 2.24 -28.00
N ALA A 51 15.61 3.21 -27.82
CA ALA A 51 15.66 4.43 -28.63
C ALA A 51 15.96 4.11 -30.10
N ASP A 52 17.00 3.30 -30.33
CA ASP A 52 17.43 2.86 -31.65
C ASP A 52 16.30 2.10 -32.37
N HIS A 53 15.54 1.26 -31.65
CA HIS A 53 14.40 0.54 -32.19
C HIS A 53 13.29 1.49 -32.68
N GLN A 54 12.88 2.47 -31.87
CA GLN A 54 11.84 3.45 -32.26
C GLN A 54 12.29 4.32 -33.44
N ILE A 55 13.56 4.74 -33.46
CA ILE A 55 14.14 5.47 -34.60
C ILE A 55 14.11 4.61 -35.87
N THR A 56 14.46 3.33 -35.76
CA THR A 56 14.47 2.42 -36.91
C THR A 56 13.06 2.18 -37.43
N LEU A 57 12.05 2.04 -36.57
CA LEU A 57 10.64 1.97 -36.97
C LEU A 57 10.18 3.25 -37.67
N ALA A 58 10.54 4.43 -37.14
CA ALA A 58 10.22 5.72 -37.77
C ALA A 58 10.87 5.84 -39.16
N ARG A 59 12.13 5.41 -39.31
CA ARG A 59 12.83 5.33 -40.61
C ARG A 59 12.12 4.39 -41.57
N ALA A 60 11.72 3.21 -41.11
CA ALA A 60 11.03 2.23 -41.94
C ALA A 60 9.71 2.81 -42.49
N ALA A 61 8.91 3.46 -41.64
CA ALA A 61 7.68 4.12 -42.06
C ALA A 61 7.94 5.25 -43.06
N ALA A 62 8.93 6.11 -42.81
CA ALA A 62 9.31 7.18 -43.73
C ALA A 62 9.77 6.66 -45.11
N LEU A 63 10.53 5.55 -45.13
CA LEU A 63 10.94 4.88 -46.35
C LEU A 63 9.74 4.29 -47.11
N ILE A 64 8.81 3.64 -46.41
CA ILE A 64 7.57 3.10 -47.00
C ILE A 64 6.73 4.23 -47.61
N ILE A 65 6.54 5.33 -46.89
CA ILE A 65 5.79 6.50 -47.37
C ILE A 65 6.45 7.06 -48.64
N ARG A 66 7.76 7.30 -48.60
CA ARG A 66 8.51 7.85 -49.74
C ARG A 66 8.48 6.92 -50.95
N ALA A 67 8.71 5.62 -50.75
CA ALA A 67 8.67 4.62 -51.81
C ALA A 67 7.28 4.53 -52.43
N SER A 68 6.24 4.48 -51.60
CA SER A 68 4.85 4.43 -52.08
C SER A 68 4.49 5.67 -52.89
N LEU A 69 4.78 6.87 -52.40
CA LEU A 69 4.51 8.12 -53.13
C LEU A 69 5.24 8.18 -54.48
N ASN A 70 6.48 7.69 -54.55
CA ASN A 70 7.26 7.65 -55.79
C ASN A 70 6.75 6.58 -56.76
N ASN A 71 6.22 5.47 -56.25
CA ASN A 71 5.77 4.34 -57.06
C ASN A 71 4.30 4.44 -57.47
N ILE A 72 3.49 5.30 -56.85
CA ILE A 72 2.08 5.50 -57.22
C ILE A 72 1.87 5.68 -58.74
N PRO A 73 2.66 6.49 -59.47
CA PRO A 73 2.51 6.61 -60.93
C PRO A 73 2.85 5.33 -61.72
N LEU A 74 3.62 4.41 -61.13
CA LEU A 74 4.02 3.13 -61.72
C LEU A 74 3.03 2.01 -61.38
N ASP A 75 2.59 1.95 -60.12
CA ASP A 75 1.66 0.96 -59.59
C ASP A 75 0.21 1.23 -60.05
N ILE A 76 -0.09 2.49 -60.40
CA ILE A 76 -1.41 2.97 -60.77
C ILE A 76 -1.30 3.87 -62.01
N PRO A 77 -1.39 3.28 -63.22
CA PRO A 77 -1.54 4.07 -64.44
C PRO A 77 -2.81 4.93 -64.32
N ASP A 78 -2.70 6.24 -64.55
CA ASP A 78 -3.78 7.23 -64.41
C ASP A 78 -4.24 7.57 -62.97
N PHE A 79 -3.36 7.43 -61.97
CA PHE A 79 -3.64 7.91 -60.61
C PHE A 79 -3.97 9.41 -60.60
N ASP A 80 -5.20 9.73 -60.21
CA ASP A 80 -5.67 11.08 -60.03
C ASP A 80 -5.94 11.35 -58.53
N PRO A 81 -5.07 12.12 -57.85
CA PRO A 81 -5.25 12.41 -56.43
C PRO A 81 -6.54 13.20 -56.14
N TYR A 82 -7.13 13.88 -57.13
CA TYR A 82 -8.39 14.61 -56.96
C TYR A 82 -9.61 13.69 -56.90
N LYS A 83 -9.49 12.43 -57.33
CA LYS A 83 -10.56 11.42 -57.24
C LYS A 83 -10.61 10.71 -55.88
N LEU A 84 -9.63 10.91 -55.01
CA LEU A 84 -9.64 10.33 -53.66
C LEU A 84 -10.73 10.98 -52.81
N THR A 85 -11.50 10.17 -52.09
CA THR A 85 -12.57 10.60 -51.18
C THR A 85 -12.38 10.05 -49.77
N GLY A 86 -12.97 10.73 -48.78
CA GLY A 86 -12.95 10.33 -47.37
C GLY A 86 -11.53 10.20 -46.80
N PHE A 87 -11.32 9.21 -45.93
CA PHE A 87 -10.06 9.01 -45.23
C PHE A 87 -8.86 8.77 -46.15
N ARG A 88 -9.06 8.18 -47.35
CA ARG A 88 -7.99 7.90 -48.31
C ARG A 88 -7.34 9.17 -48.84
N LYS A 89 -8.16 10.21 -49.08
CA LYS A 89 -7.68 11.54 -49.48
C LYS A 89 -6.80 12.14 -48.40
N GLN A 90 -7.24 12.05 -47.15
CA GLN A 90 -6.54 12.64 -46.01
C GLN A 90 -5.25 11.89 -45.68
N LEU A 91 -5.27 10.56 -45.72
CA LEU A 91 -4.09 9.71 -45.61
C LEU A 91 -3.04 10.08 -46.67
N TYR A 92 -3.46 10.23 -47.94
CA TYR A 92 -2.57 10.64 -49.02
C TYR A 92 -1.98 12.04 -48.80
N GLN A 93 -2.82 13.01 -48.43
CA GLN A 93 -2.38 14.39 -48.15
C GLN A 93 -1.40 14.44 -46.97
N TRP A 94 -1.69 13.71 -45.89
CA TRP A 94 -0.80 13.58 -44.74
C TRP A 94 0.54 12.96 -45.13
N MET A 95 0.55 11.88 -45.93
CA MET A 95 1.76 11.24 -46.42
C MET A 95 2.63 12.22 -47.23
N GLN A 96 2.02 13.02 -48.10
CA GLN A 96 2.72 14.05 -48.89
C GLN A 96 3.32 15.14 -47.99
N ALA A 97 2.53 15.65 -47.03
CA ALA A 97 2.96 16.66 -46.09
C ALA A 97 4.11 16.16 -45.21
N TYR A 98 4.00 14.95 -44.67
CA TYR A 98 5.04 14.30 -43.87
C TYR A 98 6.32 14.09 -44.70
N ASN A 99 6.22 13.54 -45.91
CA ASN A 99 7.39 13.29 -46.77
C ASN A 99 8.17 14.58 -47.07
N SER A 100 7.48 15.70 -47.20
CA SER A 100 8.07 17.03 -47.47
C SER A 100 8.58 17.76 -46.22
N SER A 101 8.19 17.28 -45.03
CA SER A 101 8.49 17.92 -43.75
C SER A 101 9.96 17.85 -43.35
N GLN A 102 10.39 18.75 -42.45
CA GLN A 102 11.72 18.70 -41.85
C GLN A 102 11.93 17.43 -41.03
N ALA A 103 10.89 16.90 -40.39
CA ALA A 103 10.96 15.67 -39.61
C ALA A 103 11.35 14.46 -40.49
N SER A 104 10.73 14.30 -41.65
CA SER A 104 11.09 13.23 -42.61
C SER A 104 12.53 13.37 -43.09
N LYS A 105 12.97 14.60 -43.43
CA LYS A 105 14.34 14.87 -43.87
C LYS A 105 15.38 14.53 -42.80
N LEU A 106 15.09 14.82 -41.52
CA LEU A 106 15.98 14.49 -40.41
C LEU A 106 16.05 12.98 -40.17
N VAL A 107 14.92 12.28 -40.22
CA VAL A 107 14.85 10.82 -40.01
C VAL A 107 15.61 10.06 -41.09
N LEU A 108 15.59 10.56 -42.33
CA LEU A 108 16.22 9.93 -43.50
C LEU A 108 17.59 10.51 -43.88
N GLY A 109 18.07 11.56 -43.19
CA GLY A 109 19.21 12.37 -43.63
C GLY A 109 20.55 11.62 -43.72
N ASP A 110 20.74 10.60 -42.88
CA ASP A 110 21.92 9.74 -42.81
C ASP A 110 21.69 8.33 -43.38
N VAL A 111 20.51 8.08 -43.96
CA VAL A 111 20.11 6.75 -44.43
C VAL A 111 20.61 6.52 -45.86
N THR A 112 21.59 5.62 -46.01
CA THR A 112 22.11 5.19 -47.32
C THR A 112 21.20 4.14 -47.98
N MET A 113 21.46 3.83 -49.25
CA MET A 113 20.72 2.76 -49.97
C MET A 113 20.93 1.39 -49.32
N THR A 114 22.12 1.09 -48.79
CA THR A 114 22.39 -0.18 -48.10
C THR A 114 21.58 -0.30 -46.82
N VAL A 115 21.53 0.77 -46.01
CA VAL A 115 20.71 0.84 -44.79
C VAL A 115 19.22 0.75 -45.13
N THR A 116 18.79 1.33 -46.26
CA THR A 116 17.40 1.21 -46.74
C THR A 116 17.01 -0.26 -46.98
N ILE A 117 17.84 -1.03 -47.69
CA ILE A 117 17.61 -2.45 -47.95
C ILE A 117 17.59 -3.25 -46.65
N GLU A 118 18.51 -2.96 -45.73
CA GLU A 118 18.58 -3.61 -44.43
C GLU A 118 17.33 -3.37 -43.57
N ILE A 119 16.88 -2.12 -43.46
CA ILE A 119 15.66 -1.77 -42.70
C ILE A 119 14.42 -2.45 -43.31
N LEU A 120 14.23 -2.36 -44.63
CA LEU A 120 13.04 -2.92 -45.27
C LEU A 120 13.02 -4.46 -45.25
N SER A 121 14.19 -5.11 -45.38
CA SER A 121 14.30 -6.57 -45.31
C SER A 121 14.15 -7.14 -43.89
N SER A 122 14.38 -6.31 -42.87
CA SER A 122 14.28 -6.71 -41.46
C SER A 122 12.94 -6.37 -40.80
N LEU A 123 12.00 -5.74 -41.51
CA LEU A 123 10.69 -5.31 -40.98
C LEU A 123 9.98 -6.36 -40.12
N THR A 124 9.86 -7.59 -40.59
CA THR A 124 9.15 -8.66 -39.84
C THR A 124 9.86 -9.10 -38.56
N ARG A 125 11.13 -8.72 -38.38
CA ARG A 125 11.92 -8.95 -37.15
C ARG A 125 11.85 -7.78 -36.18
N MET A 126 11.20 -6.68 -36.55
CA MET A 126 11.09 -5.45 -35.76
C MET A 126 9.82 -5.39 -34.89
N GLY A 127 9.32 -6.55 -34.43
CA GLY A 127 8.11 -6.61 -33.63
C GLY A 127 6.83 -6.46 -34.45
N VAL A 128 5.71 -6.23 -33.75
CA VAL A 128 4.36 -6.24 -34.34
C VAL A 128 4.17 -5.05 -35.28
N GLU A 129 4.72 -3.90 -34.93
CA GLU A 129 4.73 -2.69 -35.74
C GLU A 129 5.38 -2.96 -37.10
N GLY A 130 6.53 -3.63 -37.10
CA GLY A 130 7.23 -4.03 -38.32
C GLY A 130 6.47 -5.06 -39.15
N GLU A 131 5.81 -6.04 -38.53
CA GLU A 131 4.90 -6.97 -39.20
C GLU A 131 3.74 -6.25 -39.91
N ILE A 132 3.16 -5.23 -39.27
CA ILE A 132 2.07 -4.42 -39.82
C ILE A 132 2.60 -3.58 -40.99
N LEU A 133 3.73 -2.87 -40.80
CA LEU A 133 4.35 -2.05 -41.85
C LEU A 133 4.73 -2.88 -43.10
N ALA A 134 5.22 -4.11 -42.91
CA ALA A 134 5.53 -5.03 -44.00
C ALA A 134 4.29 -5.45 -44.82
N LYS A 135 3.09 -5.44 -44.22
CA LYS A 135 1.83 -5.68 -44.92
C LYS A 135 1.25 -4.42 -45.55
N ILE A 136 1.30 -3.29 -44.84
CA ILE A 136 0.75 -2.02 -45.33
C ILE A 136 1.53 -1.54 -46.55
N GLY A 137 2.88 -1.52 -46.47
CA GLY A 137 3.72 -0.89 -47.49
C GLY A 137 3.44 -1.35 -48.92
N PRO A 138 3.50 -2.65 -49.24
CA PRO A 138 3.23 -3.15 -50.59
C PRO A 138 1.78 -2.97 -51.06
N ASN A 139 0.83 -2.80 -50.14
CA ASN A 139 -0.61 -2.71 -50.44
C ASN A 139 -1.12 -1.26 -50.44
N LEU A 140 -0.26 -0.28 -50.17
CA LEU A 140 -0.69 1.11 -49.95
C LEU A 140 -1.35 1.73 -51.19
N GLY A 141 -0.86 1.40 -52.40
CA GLY A 141 -1.51 1.79 -53.65
C GLY A 141 -2.94 1.27 -53.78
N GLY A 142 -3.16 -0.02 -53.50
CA GLY A 142 -4.50 -0.63 -53.52
C GLY A 142 -5.42 -0.10 -52.42
N ILE A 143 -4.87 0.25 -51.25
CA ILE A 143 -5.62 0.91 -50.16
C ILE A 143 -6.10 2.29 -50.62
N LEU A 144 -5.24 3.09 -51.25
CA LEU A 144 -5.58 4.41 -51.77
C LEU A 144 -6.61 4.35 -52.90
N GLN A 145 -6.59 3.32 -53.75
CA GLN A 145 -7.63 3.09 -54.76
C GLN A 145 -8.95 2.56 -54.18
N GLY A 146 -8.92 2.03 -52.96
CA GLY A 146 -10.06 1.34 -52.36
C GLY A 146 -10.28 -0.10 -52.85
N THR A 147 -9.32 -0.69 -53.57
CA THR A 147 -9.36 -2.11 -53.98
C THR A 147 -9.02 -3.06 -52.84
N ILE A 148 -8.30 -2.57 -51.82
CA ILE A 148 -7.93 -3.32 -50.61
C ILE A 148 -8.55 -2.66 -49.38
N ASN A 149 -9.21 -3.44 -48.54
CA ASN A 149 -9.69 -2.99 -47.23
C ASN A 149 -8.52 -3.01 -46.22
N PRO A 150 -8.05 -1.85 -45.73
CA PRO A 150 -6.90 -1.79 -44.83
C PRO A 150 -7.16 -2.41 -43.45
N MET A 151 -8.41 -2.42 -42.97
CA MET A 151 -8.75 -3.02 -41.67
C MET A 151 -8.50 -4.53 -41.65
N SER A 152 -8.67 -5.21 -42.79
CA SER A 152 -8.38 -6.64 -42.89
C SER A 152 -6.89 -6.96 -42.62
N LEU A 153 -5.98 -6.08 -43.05
CA LEU A 153 -4.54 -6.22 -42.84
C LEU A 153 -4.14 -5.91 -41.39
N LEU A 154 -4.85 -4.97 -40.76
CA LEU A 154 -4.58 -4.50 -39.40
C LEU A 154 -5.11 -5.46 -38.32
N LEU A 155 -6.25 -6.10 -38.57
CA LEU A 155 -6.93 -6.99 -37.62
C LEU A 155 -6.49 -8.46 -37.73
N GLU A 156 -5.91 -8.88 -38.87
CA GLU A 156 -5.41 -10.24 -39.07
C GLU A 156 -4.43 -10.65 -37.96
N GLY A 157 -4.71 -11.75 -37.26
CA GLY A 157 -3.87 -12.23 -36.16
C GLY A 157 -3.81 -11.28 -34.95
N ASN A 158 -4.86 -10.48 -34.75
CA ASN A 158 -5.01 -9.54 -33.64
C ASN A 158 -3.85 -8.53 -33.52
N ARG A 159 -3.20 -8.19 -34.65
CA ARG A 159 -1.98 -7.35 -34.69
C ARG A 159 -2.19 -5.99 -34.05
N PHE A 160 -3.32 -5.34 -34.34
CA PHE A 160 -3.65 -4.03 -33.78
C PHE A 160 -3.64 -4.01 -32.25
N ASN A 161 -4.34 -4.95 -31.63
CA ASN A 161 -4.41 -5.04 -30.18
C ASN A 161 -3.06 -5.47 -29.60
N ARG A 162 -2.35 -6.42 -30.21
CA ARG A 162 -0.99 -6.83 -29.78
C ARG A 162 0.00 -5.66 -29.81
N MET A 163 -0.07 -4.80 -30.83
CA MET A 163 0.75 -3.58 -30.91
C MET A 163 0.42 -2.64 -29.75
N GLN A 164 -0.86 -2.28 -29.57
CA GLN A 164 -1.27 -1.38 -28.48
C GLN A 164 -0.96 -1.94 -27.09
N ASP A 165 -1.14 -3.25 -26.90
CA ASP A 165 -0.84 -3.95 -25.65
C ASP A 165 0.68 -4.03 -25.40
N GLY A 166 1.51 -3.98 -26.45
CA GLY A 166 2.98 -3.93 -26.37
C GLY A 166 3.55 -2.53 -26.07
N MET A 167 2.77 -1.46 -26.31
CA MET A 167 3.21 -0.09 -26.07
C MET A 167 3.24 0.23 -24.57
N GLU A 168 4.44 0.42 -24.02
CA GLU A 168 4.65 0.71 -22.59
C GLU A 168 3.86 1.95 -22.11
N LEU A 169 3.80 3.00 -22.92
CA LEU A 169 3.04 4.21 -22.59
C LEU A 169 1.52 3.94 -22.48
N ILE A 170 0.96 3.11 -23.37
CA ILE A 170 -0.46 2.73 -23.35
C ILE A 170 -0.75 1.87 -22.13
N GLN A 171 0.14 0.94 -21.78
CA GLN A 171 0.02 0.13 -20.55
C GLN A 171 -0.01 1.02 -19.29
N LYS A 172 0.88 2.01 -19.20
CA LYS A 172 0.91 2.98 -18.08
C LYS A 172 -0.38 3.79 -18.01
N MET A 173 -0.84 4.32 -19.15
CA MET A 173 -2.08 5.08 -19.24
C MET A 173 -3.29 4.23 -18.82
N ARG A 174 -3.41 2.99 -19.33
CA ARG A 174 -4.49 2.06 -18.96
C ARG A 174 -4.45 1.69 -17.48
N GLY A 175 -3.26 1.44 -16.93
CA GLY A 175 -3.09 1.18 -15.50
C GLY A 175 -3.59 2.33 -14.63
N HIS A 176 -3.26 3.57 -15.02
CA HIS A 176 -3.71 4.79 -14.36
C HIS A 176 -5.22 5.00 -14.48
N LEU A 177 -5.77 4.88 -15.69
CA LEU A 177 -7.21 4.98 -15.95
C LEU A 177 -8.00 3.93 -15.15
N ARG A 178 -7.53 2.68 -15.12
CA ARG A 178 -8.17 1.59 -14.38
C ARG A 178 -8.24 1.89 -12.88
N GLN A 179 -7.15 2.37 -12.30
CA GLN A 179 -7.11 2.72 -10.87
C GLN A 179 -8.07 3.87 -10.54
N TYR A 180 -8.08 4.91 -11.38
CA TYR A 180 -9.01 6.03 -11.22
C TYR A 180 -10.47 5.59 -11.31
N LEU A 181 -10.84 4.87 -12.38
CA LEU A 181 -12.21 4.40 -12.59
C LEU A 181 -12.66 3.41 -11.52
N SER A 182 -11.76 2.57 -11.00
CA SER A 182 -12.08 1.68 -9.87
C SER A 182 -12.45 2.49 -8.62
N SER A 183 -11.67 3.54 -8.29
CA SER A 183 -11.97 4.44 -7.17
C SER A 183 -13.27 5.23 -7.37
N TYR A 184 -13.54 5.68 -8.60
CA TYR A 184 -14.80 6.35 -8.94
C TYR A 184 -15.99 5.39 -8.78
N ALA A 185 -15.85 4.17 -9.30
CA ALA A 185 -16.90 3.17 -9.32
C ALA A 185 -17.30 2.70 -7.93
N THR A 186 -16.40 2.73 -6.92
CA THR A 186 -16.78 2.31 -5.56
C THR A 186 -17.94 3.13 -4.98
N LYS A 187 -18.10 4.39 -5.41
CA LYS A 187 -19.23 5.25 -4.97
C LYS A 187 -20.57 4.90 -5.62
N LYS A 188 -20.58 4.04 -6.66
CA LYS A 188 -21.75 3.85 -7.53
C LYS A 188 -22.00 2.37 -7.84
N PRO A 189 -23.00 1.74 -7.21
CA PRO A 189 -23.31 0.32 -7.43
C PRO A 189 -23.86 0.02 -8.84
N VAL A 190 -24.39 1.05 -9.52
CA VAL A 190 -24.94 0.97 -10.87
C VAL A 190 -24.28 2.03 -11.73
N LEU A 191 -23.74 1.63 -12.88
CA LEU A 191 -23.02 2.52 -13.79
C LEU A 191 -23.49 2.37 -15.23
N ASN A 192 -23.68 3.49 -15.91
CA ASN A 192 -23.85 3.57 -17.36
C ASN A 192 -22.58 4.13 -18.01
N VAL A 193 -21.97 3.36 -18.91
CA VAL A 193 -20.72 3.72 -19.60
C VAL A 193 -20.99 3.94 -21.09
N LEU A 194 -20.48 5.04 -21.62
CA LEU A 194 -20.41 5.32 -23.06
C LEU A 194 -18.93 5.38 -23.47
N GLU A 195 -18.53 4.55 -24.43
CA GLU A 195 -17.21 4.62 -25.05
C GLU A 195 -17.38 5.14 -26.48
N VAL A 196 -16.68 6.24 -26.81
CA VAL A 196 -16.70 6.90 -28.11
C VAL A 196 -15.36 6.71 -28.80
N GLY A 197 -15.39 6.29 -30.08
CA GLY A 197 -14.20 5.92 -30.83
C GLY A 197 -13.66 4.55 -30.42
N ALA A 198 -14.52 3.61 -30.05
CA ALA A 198 -14.10 2.32 -29.51
C ALA A 198 -13.23 1.49 -30.48
N SER A 199 -13.31 1.72 -31.80
CA SER A 199 -12.50 1.04 -32.82
C SER A 199 -11.04 1.49 -32.87
N THR A 200 -10.71 2.66 -32.32
CA THR A 200 -9.36 3.25 -32.39
C THR A 200 -8.44 2.74 -31.27
N SER A 201 -8.99 2.06 -30.26
CA SER A 201 -8.21 1.55 -29.14
C SER A 201 -8.78 0.28 -28.49
N ASN A 202 -7.89 -0.45 -27.81
CA ASN A 202 -8.23 -1.62 -26.99
C ASN A 202 -8.46 -1.24 -25.51
N ASN A 203 -9.07 -0.09 -25.23
CA ASN A 203 -9.33 0.37 -23.86
C ASN A 203 -10.58 -0.25 -23.22
N THR A 204 -11.52 -0.77 -24.02
CA THR A 204 -12.76 -1.41 -23.56
C THR A 204 -12.51 -2.44 -22.44
N GLN A 205 -11.53 -3.34 -22.61
CA GLN A 205 -11.19 -4.35 -21.61
C GLN A 205 -10.65 -3.74 -20.31
N THR A 206 -9.90 -2.64 -20.41
CA THR A 206 -9.37 -1.93 -19.24
C THR A 206 -10.50 -1.38 -18.37
N ILE A 207 -11.56 -0.83 -19.00
CA ILE A 207 -12.74 -0.38 -18.26
C ILE A 207 -13.49 -1.57 -17.68
N PHE A 208 -13.70 -2.65 -18.44
CA PHE A 208 -14.35 -3.86 -17.90
C PHE A 208 -13.64 -4.39 -16.66
N ASP A 209 -12.30 -4.40 -16.66
CA ASP A 209 -11.52 -4.82 -15.50
C ASP A 209 -11.67 -3.85 -14.33
N ALA A 210 -11.74 -2.53 -14.59
CA ALA A 210 -11.97 -1.51 -13.55
C ALA A 210 -13.34 -1.64 -12.88
N LEU A 211 -14.36 -2.04 -13.66
CA LEU A 211 -15.76 -2.08 -13.22
C LEU A 211 -16.24 -3.50 -12.85
N ARG A 212 -15.33 -4.49 -12.80
CA ARG A 212 -15.65 -5.91 -12.64
C ARG A 212 -16.39 -6.24 -11.34
N GLU A 213 -16.16 -5.46 -10.29
CA GLU A 213 -16.73 -5.69 -8.95
C GLU A 213 -18.09 -4.98 -8.75
N GLN A 214 -18.59 -4.26 -9.76
CA GLN A 214 -19.84 -3.51 -9.66
C GLN A 214 -21.07 -4.40 -9.82
N LYS A 215 -22.16 -4.04 -9.11
CA LYS A 215 -23.40 -4.83 -9.10
C LYS A 215 -24.08 -4.83 -10.47
N SER A 216 -24.08 -3.68 -11.17
CA SER A 216 -24.68 -3.55 -12.50
C SER A 216 -23.94 -2.53 -13.35
N VAL A 217 -23.57 -2.92 -14.57
CA VAL A 217 -22.92 -2.05 -15.57
C VAL A 217 -23.64 -2.18 -16.90
N SER A 218 -24.16 -1.07 -17.44
CA SER A 218 -24.62 -0.98 -18.83
C SER A 218 -23.55 -0.31 -19.66
N TYR A 219 -23.19 -0.89 -20.81
CA TYR A 219 -22.07 -0.42 -21.61
C TYR A 219 -22.50 -0.16 -23.06
N THR A 220 -22.31 1.05 -23.55
CA THR A 220 -22.57 1.43 -24.94
C THR A 220 -21.25 1.73 -25.65
N LEU A 221 -20.86 0.88 -26.60
CA LEU A 221 -19.74 1.15 -27.51
C LEU A 221 -20.23 1.93 -28.70
N THR A 222 -19.50 2.98 -29.05
CA THR A 222 -19.83 3.82 -30.18
C THR A 222 -18.63 4.19 -31.02
N ASP A 223 -18.90 4.41 -32.29
CA ASP A 223 -17.96 4.88 -33.30
C ASP A 223 -18.72 5.53 -34.46
N SER A 224 -18.07 6.36 -35.27
CA SER A 224 -18.74 6.98 -36.42
C SER A 224 -19.20 5.92 -37.42
N SER A 225 -18.38 4.90 -37.66
CA SER A 225 -18.65 3.75 -38.53
C SER A 225 -19.01 2.49 -37.74
N LEU A 226 -20.29 2.09 -37.75
CA LEU A 226 -20.77 0.87 -37.08
C LEU A 226 -20.10 -0.38 -37.65
N SER A 227 -19.86 -0.44 -38.95
CA SER A 227 -19.17 -1.56 -39.60
C SER A 227 -17.74 -1.73 -39.12
N VAL A 228 -17.01 -0.63 -38.90
CA VAL A 228 -15.63 -0.70 -38.35
C VAL A 228 -15.68 -1.10 -36.88
N LEU A 229 -16.66 -0.61 -36.11
CA LEU A 229 -16.86 -1.03 -34.73
C LEU A 229 -17.12 -2.53 -34.61
N GLU A 230 -18.01 -3.08 -35.43
CA GLU A 230 -18.32 -4.52 -35.45
C GLU A 230 -17.10 -5.36 -35.83
N GLN A 231 -16.31 -4.92 -36.82
CA GLN A 231 -15.07 -5.61 -37.22
C GLN A 231 -14.01 -5.57 -36.11
N THR A 232 -13.80 -4.42 -35.47
CA THR A 232 -12.77 -4.23 -34.44
C THR A 232 -13.12 -4.87 -33.10
N LYS A 233 -14.40 -5.01 -32.79
CA LYS A 233 -14.90 -5.61 -31.54
C LYS A 233 -15.47 -7.02 -31.72
N ALA A 234 -15.24 -7.64 -32.88
CA ALA A 234 -15.60 -9.03 -33.13
C ALA A 234 -15.06 -9.95 -32.01
N GLY A 235 -15.95 -10.69 -31.36
CA GLY A 235 -15.61 -11.56 -30.22
C GLY A 235 -15.74 -10.90 -28.83
N THR A 236 -15.99 -9.59 -28.74
CA THR A 236 -16.34 -8.91 -27.50
C THR A 236 -17.85 -8.98 -27.30
N THR A 237 -18.37 -10.13 -26.85
CA THR A 237 -19.82 -10.32 -26.63
C THR A 237 -20.15 -10.47 -25.15
N LYS A 238 -20.99 -9.58 -24.62
CA LYS A 238 -21.61 -9.68 -23.29
C LYS A 238 -23.03 -9.14 -23.33
N ASP A 239 -23.94 -9.70 -22.53
CA ASP A 239 -25.38 -9.37 -22.57
C ASP A 239 -25.68 -7.89 -22.24
N PHE A 240 -24.76 -7.19 -21.59
CA PHE A 240 -24.90 -5.78 -21.20
C PHE A 240 -24.23 -4.79 -22.17
N LEU A 241 -23.65 -5.28 -23.28
CA LEU A 241 -22.93 -4.49 -24.27
C LEU A 241 -23.86 -4.09 -25.42
N LYS A 242 -23.93 -2.80 -25.74
CA LYS A 242 -24.67 -2.25 -26.87
C LYS A 242 -23.71 -1.61 -27.86
N LEU A 243 -23.84 -1.92 -29.14
CA LEU A 243 -23.11 -1.26 -30.22
C LEU A 243 -24.00 -0.21 -30.88
N LYS A 244 -23.48 0.99 -31.13
CA LYS A 244 -24.24 2.05 -31.80
C LYS A 244 -23.34 3.00 -32.59
N SER A 245 -23.79 3.49 -33.72
CA SER A 245 -23.07 4.56 -34.44
C SER A 245 -23.23 5.90 -33.70
N LEU A 246 -22.14 6.65 -33.57
CA LEU A 246 -22.11 8.00 -33.03
C LEU A 246 -20.98 8.79 -33.70
N ASP A 247 -21.35 9.81 -34.45
CA ASP A 247 -20.45 10.87 -34.88
C ASP A 247 -20.35 11.94 -33.78
N ILE A 248 -19.15 12.10 -33.21
CA ILE A 248 -18.87 13.04 -32.13
C ILE A 248 -18.99 14.51 -32.55
N ASN A 249 -18.87 14.79 -33.86
CA ASN A 249 -18.97 16.14 -34.40
C ASN A 249 -20.42 16.63 -34.56
N ARG A 250 -21.40 15.74 -34.36
CA ARG A 250 -22.83 16.05 -34.47
C ARG A 250 -23.51 15.93 -33.10
N ASP A 251 -24.72 16.47 -32.99
CA ASP A 251 -25.48 16.35 -31.75
C ASP A 251 -25.79 14.88 -31.46
N ALA A 252 -25.40 14.41 -30.27
CA ALA A 252 -25.54 13.01 -29.91
C ALA A 252 -27.00 12.62 -29.59
N ILE A 253 -27.83 13.58 -29.17
CA ILE A 253 -29.24 13.34 -28.84
C ILE A 253 -30.03 13.12 -30.12
N GLU A 254 -29.76 13.90 -31.17
CA GLU A 254 -30.34 13.69 -32.50
C GLU A 254 -29.96 12.32 -33.11
N GLN A 255 -28.80 11.79 -32.72
CA GLN A 255 -28.34 10.43 -33.08
C GLN A 255 -28.95 9.35 -32.17
N GLY A 256 -29.87 9.72 -31.28
CA GLY A 256 -30.62 8.85 -30.38
C GLY A 256 -29.84 8.38 -29.15
N ILE A 257 -28.78 9.09 -28.75
CA ILE A 257 -28.11 8.85 -27.47
C ILE A 257 -28.89 9.58 -26.38
N ASN A 258 -29.26 8.86 -25.32
CA ASN A 258 -30.07 9.45 -24.26
C ASN A 258 -29.28 10.52 -23.48
N PRO A 259 -29.85 11.73 -23.29
CA PRO A 259 -29.23 12.76 -22.49
C PRO A 259 -29.22 12.38 -21.00
N ASN A 260 -28.31 12.97 -20.23
CA ASN A 260 -28.25 12.88 -18.77
C ASN A 260 -28.36 11.44 -18.23
N THR A 261 -27.70 10.50 -18.89
CA THR A 261 -27.84 9.05 -18.65
C THR A 261 -26.54 8.40 -18.20
N TYR A 262 -25.40 8.89 -18.70
CA TYR A 262 -24.12 8.22 -18.53
C TYR A 262 -23.37 8.72 -17.30
N ASP A 263 -22.77 7.80 -16.55
CA ASP A 263 -21.90 8.08 -15.42
C ASP A 263 -20.45 8.22 -15.87
N ILE A 264 -20.04 7.50 -16.91
CA ILE A 264 -18.70 7.53 -17.47
C ILE A 264 -18.81 7.68 -18.99
N ILE A 265 -18.15 8.70 -19.54
CA ILE A 265 -17.88 8.81 -20.97
C ILE A 265 -16.37 8.68 -21.17
N LEU A 266 -15.95 7.68 -21.95
CA LEU A 266 -14.58 7.54 -22.44
C LEU A 266 -14.53 7.96 -23.92
N VAL A 267 -13.66 8.91 -24.26
CA VAL A 267 -13.35 9.27 -25.65
C VAL A 267 -11.96 8.75 -25.99
N ASN A 268 -11.90 7.83 -26.93
CA ASN A 268 -10.67 7.13 -27.30
C ASN A 268 -10.03 7.70 -28.55
N ASN A 269 -8.86 8.29 -28.38
CA ASN A 269 -7.88 8.58 -29.43
C ASN A 269 -8.47 9.23 -30.70
N ILE A 270 -9.55 10.01 -30.56
CA ILE A 270 -10.25 10.67 -31.67
C ILE A 270 -10.33 12.18 -31.50
N LEU A 271 -9.68 12.77 -30.50
CA LEU A 271 -9.73 14.24 -30.30
C LEU A 271 -9.23 15.03 -31.52
N HIS A 272 -8.30 14.47 -32.30
CA HIS A 272 -7.80 15.11 -33.53
C HIS A 272 -8.83 15.09 -34.69
N THR A 273 -9.89 14.28 -34.59
CA THR A 273 -10.98 14.21 -35.60
C THR A 273 -12.09 15.22 -35.33
N VAL A 274 -12.00 15.94 -34.21
CA VAL A 274 -13.03 16.87 -33.74
C VAL A 274 -12.92 18.21 -34.47
N ASN A 275 -14.04 18.72 -34.98
CA ASN A 275 -14.14 20.02 -35.65
C ASN A 275 -14.07 21.19 -34.65
N SER A 276 -14.73 21.05 -33.50
CA SER A 276 -14.73 22.05 -32.44
C SER A 276 -14.73 21.35 -31.08
N LEU A 277 -13.63 21.52 -30.34
CA LEU A 277 -13.49 20.91 -29.02
C LEU A 277 -14.53 21.48 -28.04
N SER A 278 -14.84 22.77 -28.13
CA SER A 278 -15.88 23.39 -27.29
C SER A 278 -17.28 22.83 -27.57
N GLU A 279 -17.66 22.66 -28.84
CA GLU A 279 -18.96 22.10 -29.21
C GLU A 279 -19.06 20.63 -28.81
N THR A 280 -17.97 19.88 -29.00
CA THR A 280 -17.89 18.47 -28.61
C THR A 280 -18.04 18.31 -27.10
N LEU A 281 -17.31 19.10 -26.31
CA LEU A 281 -17.44 19.08 -24.85
C LEU A 281 -18.87 19.45 -24.42
N ALA A 282 -19.48 20.46 -25.03
CA ALA A 282 -20.87 20.82 -24.78
C ALA A 282 -21.85 19.68 -25.13
N ASN A 283 -21.64 18.97 -26.24
CA ASN A 283 -22.46 17.82 -26.62
C ASN A 283 -22.29 16.65 -25.65
N LEU A 284 -21.06 16.31 -25.27
CA LEU A 284 -20.77 15.25 -24.29
C LEU A 284 -21.34 15.60 -22.92
N ARG A 285 -21.32 16.87 -22.53
CA ARG A 285 -21.92 17.35 -21.27
C ARG A 285 -23.40 17.04 -21.18
N LYS A 286 -24.15 17.16 -22.29
CA LYS A 286 -25.61 16.85 -22.32
C LYS A 286 -25.90 15.39 -21.99
N LEU A 287 -24.94 14.49 -22.22
CA LEU A 287 -25.09 13.05 -22.04
C LEU A 287 -24.75 12.58 -20.62
N LEU A 288 -23.84 13.29 -19.94
CA LEU A 288 -23.38 12.98 -18.59
C LEU A 288 -24.38 13.43 -17.53
N VAL A 289 -24.58 12.58 -16.52
CA VAL A 289 -25.21 12.99 -15.26
C VAL A 289 -24.32 14.00 -14.51
N PRO A 290 -24.87 14.90 -13.69
CA PRO A 290 -24.06 15.65 -12.72
C PRO A 290 -23.21 14.68 -11.89
N GLY A 291 -21.91 15.02 -11.73
CA GLY A 291 -20.93 14.15 -11.07
C GLY A 291 -20.45 12.97 -11.94
N GLY A 292 -20.92 12.88 -13.19
CA GLY A 292 -20.42 11.95 -14.20
C GLY A 292 -19.01 12.33 -14.66
N VAL A 293 -18.22 11.34 -15.06
CA VAL A 293 -16.82 11.48 -15.44
C VAL A 293 -16.69 11.50 -16.96
N LEU A 294 -15.95 12.49 -17.45
CA LEU A 294 -15.40 12.52 -18.80
C LEU A 294 -13.92 12.10 -18.72
N ALA A 295 -13.57 11.04 -19.45
CA ALA A 295 -12.19 10.61 -19.65
C ALA A 295 -11.85 10.73 -21.14
N LEU A 296 -10.84 11.54 -21.47
CA LEU A 296 -10.30 11.65 -22.82
C LEU A 296 -8.91 11.02 -22.81
N VAL A 297 -8.73 9.96 -23.60
CA VAL A 297 -7.46 9.24 -23.65
C VAL A 297 -6.98 9.14 -25.09
N GLY A 298 -5.69 9.30 -25.33
CA GLY A 298 -5.17 9.22 -26.67
C GLY A 298 -3.67 9.46 -26.76
N LEU A 299 -3.14 9.29 -27.96
CA LEU A 299 -1.74 9.58 -28.25
C LEU A 299 -1.59 11.06 -28.64
N SER A 300 -0.47 11.66 -28.26
CA SER A 300 0.01 12.97 -28.73
C SER A 300 1.44 12.82 -29.25
N ASP A 301 1.87 13.75 -30.10
CA ASP A 301 3.24 13.77 -30.65
C ASP A 301 3.66 12.43 -31.30
N ILE A 302 2.75 11.86 -32.08
CA ILE A 302 2.81 10.46 -32.54
C ILE A 302 3.95 10.25 -33.55
N SER A 303 4.72 9.16 -33.38
CA SER A 303 5.73 8.77 -34.37
C SER A 303 5.11 8.49 -35.75
N PRO A 304 5.86 8.68 -36.85
CA PRO A 304 5.34 8.45 -38.20
C PRO A 304 4.93 6.99 -38.45
N ALA A 305 5.53 6.03 -37.74
CA ALA A 305 5.14 4.63 -37.84
C ALA A 305 3.72 4.40 -37.30
N TYR A 306 3.42 4.90 -36.10
CA TYR A 306 2.07 4.78 -35.56
C TYR A 306 1.07 5.66 -36.31
N SER A 307 1.48 6.85 -36.78
CA SER A 307 0.60 7.69 -37.62
C SER A 307 0.18 6.96 -38.90
N LEU A 308 1.12 6.28 -39.57
CA LEU A 308 0.80 5.48 -40.77
C LEU A 308 -0.09 4.27 -40.42
N ILE A 309 0.23 3.53 -39.37
CA ILE A 309 -0.54 2.35 -38.95
C ILE A 309 -1.97 2.72 -38.55
N LEU A 310 -2.12 3.74 -37.70
CA LEU A 310 -3.43 4.20 -37.21
C LEU A 310 -4.24 4.86 -38.34
N GLY A 311 -3.57 5.56 -39.27
CA GLY A 311 -4.20 6.18 -40.43
C GLY A 311 -4.88 5.20 -41.40
N MET A 312 -4.72 3.90 -41.19
CA MET A 312 -5.48 2.86 -41.89
C MET A 312 -6.93 2.75 -41.45
N ASN A 313 -7.28 3.28 -40.26
CA ASN A 313 -8.64 3.32 -39.76
C ASN A 313 -9.30 4.63 -40.23
N GLU A 314 -10.47 4.52 -40.88
CA GLU A 314 -11.22 5.68 -41.37
C GLU A 314 -11.66 6.64 -40.25
N ASN A 315 -11.83 6.13 -39.02
CA ASN A 315 -12.25 6.92 -37.85
C ASN A 315 -11.10 7.72 -37.21
N MET A 316 -9.90 7.72 -37.80
CA MET A 316 -8.73 8.51 -37.38
C MET A 316 -8.58 9.82 -38.19
N TRP A 317 -9.61 10.19 -38.94
CA TRP A 317 -9.57 11.24 -39.95
C TRP A 317 -10.79 12.15 -39.80
N PRO A 318 -10.62 13.49 -39.67
CA PRO A 318 -11.75 14.43 -39.59
C PRO A 318 -12.51 14.54 -40.92
N ASP A 319 -13.84 14.66 -40.93
CA ASP A 319 -14.59 14.68 -42.20
C ASP A 319 -14.31 15.88 -43.12
N GLU A 320 -14.00 17.05 -42.54
CA GLU A 320 -13.96 18.33 -43.28
C GLU A 320 -12.59 19.02 -43.30
N ARG A 321 -11.64 18.61 -42.46
CA ARG A 321 -10.36 19.34 -42.25
C ARG A 321 -9.15 18.49 -42.62
N CYS A 322 -8.05 19.16 -42.98
CA CYS A 322 -6.78 18.48 -43.25
C CYS A 322 -5.70 18.78 -42.18
N GLU A 323 -5.92 19.81 -41.36
CA GLU A 323 -5.00 20.23 -40.30
C GLU A 323 -5.47 19.71 -38.93
N GLN A 324 -4.54 19.15 -38.17
CA GLN A 324 -4.79 18.69 -36.80
C GLN A 324 -4.92 19.88 -35.86
N LEU A 325 -5.92 19.86 -34.98
CA LEU A 325 -5.99 20.84 -33.90
C LEU A 325 -4.81 20.62 -32.93
N PRO A 326 -4.09 21.69 -32.53
CA PRO A 326 -3.04 21.56 -31.53
C PRO A 326 -3.64 21.07 -30.21
N TYR A 327 -2.90 20.19 -29.53
CA TYR A 327 -3.27 19.73 -28.19
C TYR A 327 -3.29 20.95 -27.24
N PRO A 328 -4.40 21.21 -26.52
CA PRO A 328 -4.50 22.39 -25.66
C PRO A 328 -3.49 22.36 -24.50
N SER A 329 -3.01 23.54 -24.07
CA SER A 329 -2.28 23.67 -22.82
C SER A 329 -3.18 23.34 -21.62
N ASN A 330 -2.60 23.11 -20.43
CA ASN A 330 -3.40 22.84 -19.22
C ASN A 330 -4.37 24.01 -18.90
N ASP A 331 -3.95 25.25 -19.14
CA ASP A 331 -4.79 26.43 -18.91
C ASP A 331 -5.93 26.51 -19.93
N ASP A 332 -5.66 26.17 -21.18
CA ASP A 332 -6.67 26.13 -22.23
C ASP A 332 -7.67 25.00 -22.00
N TRP A 333 -7.20 23.83 -21.57
CA TRP A 333 -8.07 22.72 -21.13
C TRP A 333 -8.99 23.14 -20.00
N ASN A 334 -8.46 23.79 -18.97
CA ASN A 334 -9.27 24.29 -17.85
C ASN A 334 -10.35 25.26 -18.34
N LYS A 335 -10.01 26.23 -19.19
CA LYS A 335 -10.97 27.18 -19.76
C LYS A 335 -12.05 26.49 -20.58
N LEU A 336 -11.67 25.56 -21.47
CA LEU A 336 -12.59 24.84 -22.34
C LEU A 336 -13.57 23.95 -21.55
N LEU A 337 -13.05 23.20 -20.58
CA LEU A 337 -13.83 22.32 -19.72
C LEU A 337 -14.80 23.13 -18.84
N GLN A 338 -14.32 24.17 -18.17
CA GLN A 338 -15.16 25.03 -17.34
C GLN A 338 -16.22 25.78 -18.16
N GLY A 339 -15.86 26.28 -19.34
CA GLY A 339 -16.79 26.89 -20.29
C GLY A 339 -17.88 25.94 -20.79
N SER A 340 -17.66 24.62 -20.68
CA SER A 340 -18.60 23.56 -21.09
C SER A 340 -19.26 22.87 -19.90
N GLN A 341 -19.32 23.51 -18.73
CA GLN A 341 -19.92 23.00 -17.49
C GLN A 341 -19.28 21.70 -16.95
N PHE A 342 -17.94 21.62 -17.03
CA PHE A 342 -17.15 20.64 -16.30
C PHE A 342 -16.30 21.31 -15.20
N SER A 343 -15.71 20.51 -14.32
CA SER A 343 -14.89 20.97 -13.18
C SER A 343 -13.52 21.55 -13.54
N GLY A 344 -13.12 21.49 -14.82
CA GLY A 344 -11.73 21.68 -15.25
C GLY A 344 -10.95 20.36 -15.17
N LEU A 345 -9.62 20.45 -15.15
CA LEU A 345 -8.76 19.28 -15.03
C LEU A 345 -8.83 18.69 -13.62
N GLU A 346 -9.24 17.43 -13.51
CA GLU A 346 -9.14 16.68 -12.26
C GLU A 346 -7.67 16.31 -11.97
N PRO A 347 -7.27 16.12 -10.69
CA PRO A 347 -5.92 15.70 -10.33
C PRO A 347 -5.46 14.38 -10.98
N ALA A 348 -6.43 13.58 -11.43
CA ALA A 348 -6.20 12.34 -12.16
C ALA A 348 -5.72 12.59 -13.60
N THR A 349 -5.72 13.83 -14.09
CA THR A 349 -5.20 14.15 -15.43
C THR A 349 -3.69 13.93 -15.48
N LYS A 350 -3.22 13.19 -16.48
CA LYS A 350 -1.80 12.84 -16.61
C LYS A 350 -1.37 12.65 -18.05
N THR A 351 -0.14 13.08 -18.35
CA THR A 351 0.58 12.79 -19.59
C THR A 351 1.66 11.75 -19.33
N PHE A 352 1.90 10.85 -20.28
CA PHE A 352 2.95 9.85 -20.23
C PHE A 352 3.83 10.00 -21.46
N ASP A 353 5.07 10.41 -21.24
CA ASP A 353 6.03 10.62 -22.31
C ASP A 353 6.87 9.36 -22.55
N TYR A 354 7.21 9.15 -23.81
CA TYR A 354 8.11 8.11 -24.30
C TYR A 354 8.96 8.66 -25.45
N ILE A 355 9.95 7.89 -25.93
CA ILE A 355 10.84 8.36 -27.00
C ILE A 355 10.03 8.68 -28.25
N GLY A 356 9.97 9.97 -28.59
CA GLY A 356 9.34 10.50 -29.80
C GLY A 356 7.82 10.31 -29.85
N GLN A 357 7.16 10.12 -28.70
CA GLN A 357 5.71 9.99 -28.60
C GLN A 357 5.21 10.17 -27.16
N SER A 358 3.99 10.68 -27.03
CA SER A 358 3.34 10.86 -25.74
C SER A 358 1.91 10.33 -25.76
N CYS A 359 1.31 10.14 -24.59
CA CYS A 359 -0.13 9.95 -24.47
C CYS A 359 -0.69 10.74 -23.32
N TYR A 360 -1.95 11.11 -23.44
CA TYR A 360 -2.69 11.85 -22.43
C TYR A 360 -3.84 11.01 -21.88
N CYS A 361 -4.15 11.27 -20.62
CA CYS A 361 -5.36 10.86 -19.93
C CYS A 361 -5.92 12.11 -19.24
N VAL A 362 -6.86 12.78 -19.89
CA VAL A 362 -7.54 13.96 -19.35
C VAL A 362 -8.81 13.50 -18.65
N ILE A 363 -8.96 13.91 -17.40
CA ILE A 363 -10.11 13.56 -16.57
C ILE A 363 -10.82 14.85 -16.16
N SER A 364 -12.14 14.89 -16.31
CA SER A 364 -12.98 15.99 -15.87
C SER A 364 -14.34 15.51 -15.36
N THR A 365 -14.98 16.27 -14.47
CA THR A 365 -16.28 15.91 -13.88
C THR A 365 -17.38 16.84 -14.40
N ALA A 366 -18.52 16.31 -14.78
CA ALA A 366 -19.69 17.09 -15.19
C ALA A 366 -20.29 17.84 -13.99
N VAL A 367 -20.46 19.16 -14.12
CA VAL A 367 -20.97 20.06 -13.06
C VAL A 367 -22.33 20.60 -13.50
N ALA A 368 -23.36 20.48 -12.66
CA ALA A 368 -24.70 21.01 -12.93
C ALA A 368 -24.74 22.53 -12.81
N SER A 369 -24.18 23.06 -11.74
CA SER A 369 -24.07 24.49 -11.49
C SER A 369 -22.84 24.82 -10.65
N THR A 370 -22.37 26.06 -10.72
CA THR A 370 -21.30 26.57 -9.85
C THR A 370 -21.83 27.71 -9.00
N GLN A 371 -21.45 27.73 -7.72
CA GLN A 371 -21.84 28.74 -6.75
C GLN A 371 -20.60 29.47 -6.22
N ARG A 372 -20.74 30.78 -5.97
CA ARG A 372 -19.69 31.62 -5.37
C ARG A 372 -20.04 31.92 -3.93
N LEU A 373 -19.89 30.91 -3.07
CA LEU A 373 -20.02 31.09 -1.63
C LEU A 373 -18.75 31.74 -1.06
N MET A 374 -18.95 32.63 -0.10
CA MET A 374 -17.85 33.23 0.67
C MET A 374 -17.37 32.25 1.74
N VAL A 375 -16.16 32.40 2.26
CA VAL A 375 -15.61 31.51 3.28
C VAL A 375 -15.43 32.26 4.59
N ASP A 376 -15.97 31.74 5.68
CA ASP A 376 -15.71 32.27 7.03
C ASP A 376 -14.87 31.25 7.80
N ILE A 377 -13.64 31.62 8.14
CA ILE A 377 -12.66 30.74 8.79
C ILE A 377 -12.72 30.98 10.29
N LEU A 378 -12.98 29.92 11.05
CA LEU A 378 -13.12 29.93 12.49
C LEU A 378 -11.91 29.20 13.12
N PRO A 379 -10.80 29.91 13.40
CA PRO A 379 -9.67 29.33 14.11
C PRO A 379 -10.01 29.08 15.58
N GLY A 380 -9.65 27.90 16.11
CA GLY A 380 -9.73 27.60 17.54
C GLY A 380 -8.80 28.50 18.39
N SER A 381 -8.87 28.35 19.71
CA SER A 381 -8.24 29.27 20.68
C SER A 381 -6.70 29.40 20.66
N LYS A 382 -5.97 28.62 19.85
CA LYS A 382 -4.50 28.66 19.79
C LYS A 382 -3.96 29.55 18.67
N GLU A 383 -2.93 30.34 18.98
CA GLU A 383 -2.23 31.25 18.04
C GLU A 383 -1.72 30.56 16.77
N ASN A 384 -1.29 29.30 16.84
CA ASN A 384 -0.74 28.58 15.68
C ASN A 384 -1.78 28.31 14.56
N LEU A 385 -3.08 28.30 14.88
CA LEU A 385 -4.14 28.11 13.89
C LEU A 385 -4.45 29.40 13.13
N PHE A 386 -4.21 30.57 13.72
CA PHE A 386 -4.40 31.86 13.05
C PHE A 386 -3.43 32.02 11.87
N SER A 387 -2.17 31.60 12.02
CA SER A 387 -1.20 31.60 10.91
C SER A 387 -1.64 30.74 9.73
N PHE A 388 -2.27 29.59 9.98
CA PHE A 388 -2.83 28.76 8.90
C PHE A 388 -4.10 29.37 8.31
N ALA A 389 -4.96 29.96 9.14
CA ALA A 389 -6.15 30.69 8.69
C ALA A 389 -5.79 31.86 7.76
N ASP A 390 -4.73 32.62 8.06
CA ASP A 390 -4.23 33.71 7.22
C ASP A 390 -3.70 33.19 5.87
N GLN A 391 -2.95 32.08 5.88
CA GLN A 391 -2.49 31.44 4.64
C GLN A 391 -3.66 30.92 3.79
N LEU A 392 -4.68 30.34 4.43
CA LEU A 392 -5.89 29.90 3.76
C LEU A 392 -6.68 31.07 3.17
N ALA A 393 -6.85 32.15 3.92
CA ALA A 393 -7.50 33.37 3.44
C ALA A 393 -6.74 33.97 2.23
N SER A 394 -5.41 34.01 2.29
CA SER A 394 -4.57 34.48 1.18
C SER A 394 -4.73 33.61 -0.06
N ALA A 395 -4.70 32.29 0.09
CA ALA A 395 -4.88 31.36 -1.03
C ALA A 395 -6.29 31.43 -1.63
N LEU A 396 -7.33 31.64 -0.81
CA LEU A 396 -8.70 31.85 -1.27
C LEU A 396 -8.82 33.15 -2.07
N ALA A 397 -8.18 34.23 -1.61
CA ALA A 397 -8.14 35.51 -2.31
C ALA A 397 -7.44 35.41 -3.68
N GLU A 398 -6.31 34.69 -3.77
CA GLU A 398 -5.63 34.41 -5.04
C GLU A 398 -6.52 33.68 -6.05
N ASN A 399 -7.45 32.85 -5.58
CA ASN A 399 -8.42 32.13 -6.40
C ASN A 399 -9.76 32.89 -6.56
N GLY A 400 -9.82 34.16 -6.14
CA GLY A 400 -10.99 35.02 -6.29
C GLY A 400 -12.17 34.66 -5.38
N THR A 401 -11.94 33.89 -4.30
CA THR A 401 -12.95 33.58 -3.29
C THR A 401 -12.81 34.54 -2.11
N ALA A 402 -13.86 35.30 -1.80
CA ALA A 402 -13.84 36.20 -0.65
C ALA A 402 -13.88 35.40 0.65
N SER A 403 -12.99 35.74 1.58
CA SER A 403 -12.89 35.08 2.89
C SER A 403 -12.84 36.08 4.04
N THR A 404 -13.28 35.66 5.21
CA THR A 404 -13.16 36.40 6.49
C THR A 404 -12.68 35.45 7.57
N ILE A 405 -12.01 35.97 8.60
CA ILE A 405 -11.56 35.21 9.76
C ILE A 405 -12.31 35.75 10.97
N THR A 406 -13.14 34.91 11.60
CA THR A 406 -14.00 35.31 12.71
C THR A 406 -13.69 34.45 13.94
N PRO A 407 -13.64 35.01 15.16
CA PRO A 407 -13.51 34.22 16.39
C PRO A 407 -14.68 33.24 16.57
N ALA A 408 -14.48 32.16 17.33
CA ALA A 408 -15.39 31.01 17.42
C ALA A 408 -16.87 31.33 17.79
N HIS A 409 -17.18 32.50 18.34
CA HIS A 409 -18.55 32.88 18.68
C HIS A 409 -19.21 33.72 17.57
N LEU A 410 -20.09 33.09 16.78
CA LEU A 410 -20.88 33.73 15.73
C LEU A 410 -22.28 34.08 16.23
N GLU A 411 -22.64 35.37 16.20
CA GLU A 411 -24.00 35.85 16.53
C GLU A 411 -24.95 35.80 15.31
N ASP A 412 -24.42 36.03 14.09
CA ASP A 412 -25.18 36.05 12.83
C ASP A 412 -24.66 35.01 11.84
N ILE A 413 -25.54 34.09 11.42
CA ILE A 413 -25.22 33.03 10.46
C ILE A 413 -25.96 33.27 9.15
N SER A 414 -25.22 33.21 8.04
CA SER A 414 -25.72 33.46 6.70
C SER A 414 -25.51 32.24 5.79
N PRO A 415 -26.51 31.90 4.96
CA PRO A 415 -26.39 30.79 4.02
C PRO A 415 -25.37 31.03 2.90
N ARG A 416 -24.88 32.27 2.74
CA ARG A 416 -23.89 32.65 1.71
C ARG A 416 -22.45 32.26 2.08
N PHE A 417 -22.22 31.81 3.31
CA PHE A 417 -20.89 31.43 3.78
C PHE A 417 -20.72 29.91 3.88
N ILE A 418 -19.50 29.48 3.60
CA ILE A 418 -18.95 28.19 4.00
C ILE A 418 -18.17 28.44 5.28
N TYR A 419 -18.61 27.85 6.39
CA TYR A 419 -17.95 27.98 7.67
C TYR A 419 -16.86 26.91 7.80
N VAL A 420 -15.59 27.32 7.81
CA VAL A 420 -14.44 26.43 7.93
C VAL A 420 -13.95 26.44 9.37
N VAL A 421 -14.25 25.38 10.12
CA VAL A 421 -13.84 25.22 11.52
C VAL A 421 -12.46 24.57 11.57
N LEU A 422 -11.49 25.25 12.17
CA LEU A 422 -10.16 24.69 12.45
C LEU A 422 -10.11 24.26 13.93
N ASP A 423 -10.39 22.99 14.19
CA ASP A 423 -10.48 22.42 15.54
C ASP A 423 -9.19 21.68 15.93
N ASP A 424 -8.58 22.06 17.04
CA ASP A 424 -7.43 21.38 17.64
C ASP A 424 -7.77 20.69 18.98
N GLY A 425 -9.06 20.62 19.31
CA GLY A 425 -9.58 20.07 20.55
C GLY A 425 -9.57 21.01 21.74
N SER A 426 -9.08 22.26 21.61
CA SER A 426 -8.96 23.22 22.72
C SER A 426 -10.28 23.94 23.09
N SER A 427 -11.08 24.33 22.10
CA SER A 427 -12.33 25.10 22.26
C SER A 427 -13.55 24.24 22.60
N SER A 428 -14.41 24.63 23.54
CA SER A 428 -15.61 23.83 23.88
C SER A 428 -16.57 23.69 22.69
N LEU A 429 -17.27 22.54 22.57
CA LEU A 429 -18.30 22.38 21.52
C LEU A 429 -19.44 23.40 21.64
N SER A 430 -19.70 23.89 22.84
CA SER A 430 -20.70 24.94 23.09
C SER A 430 -20.39 26.23 22.33
N GLU A 431 -19.12 26.49 22.01
CA GLU A 431 -18.72 27.66 21.22
C GLU A 431 -19.22 27.57 19.77
N TYR A 432 -19.53 26.36 19.28
CA TYR A 432 -19.94 26.11 17.90
C TYR A 432 -21.44 25.80 17.74
N GLU A 433 -22.25 25.90 18.82
CA GLU A 433 -23.69 25.58 18.78
C GLU A 433 -24.46 26.37 17.73
N SER A 434 -24.05 27.61 17.46
CA SER A 434 -24.71 28.44 16.46
C SER A 434 -24.66 27.80 15.06
N LEU A 435 -23.59 27.04 14.73
CA LEU A 435 -23.40 26.40 13.42
C LEU A 435 -24.51 25.40 13.04
N HIS A 436 -25.37 24.96 13.97
CA HIS A 436 -26.58 24.20 13.61
C HIS A 436 -27.47 24.95 12.61
N LYS A 437 -27.44 26.29 12.62
CA LYS A 437 -28.20 27.14 11.70
C LYS A 437 -27.51 27.37 10.35
N ALA A 438 -26.26 26.92 10.19
CA ALA A 438 -25.50 27.11 8.95
C ALA A 438 -25.96 26.12 7.86
N GLN A 439 -25.78 26.49 6.60
CA GLN A 439 -26.04 25.58 5.47
C GLN A 439 -24.80 24.82 5.02
N ASN A 440 -23.61 25.41 5.16
CA ASN A 440 -22.37 24.86 4.63
C ASN A 440 -21.28 24.92 5.69
N VAL A 441 -20.81 23.77 6.16
CA VAL A 441 -19.78 23.68 7.20
C VAL A 441 -18.70 22.67 6.79
N LEU A 442 -17.44 23.10 6.83
CA LEU A 442 -16.26 22.25 6.70
C LEU A 442 -15.53 22.20 8.03
N TRP A 443 -15.56 21.04 8.69
CA TRP A 443 -14.90 20.83 9.97
C TRP A 443 -13.54 20.15 9.79
N ILE A 444 -12.46 20.82 10.16
CA ILE A 444 -11.09 20.31 10.02
C ILE A 444 -10.53 20.04 11.42
N ASN A 445 -10.28 18.78 11.73
CA ASN A 445 -9.61 18.35 12.95
C ASN A 445 -8.09 18.32 12.74
N MET A 446 -7.38 19.23 13.41
CA MET A 446 -5.93 19.45 13.36
C MET A 446 -5.24 18.67 14.50
N GLY A 447 -5.21 17.33 14.42
CA GLY A 447 -4.82 16.43 15.51
C GLY A 447 -3.33 16.00 15.57
N ALA A 448 -2.46 16.77 14.91
CA ALA A 448 -1.06 16.50 14.68
C ALA A 448 -0.15 16.91 15.86
N GLY A 449 0.13 16.01 16.80
CA GLY A 449 1.22 16.21 17.79
C GLY A 449 0.87 16.91 19.11
N LEU A 450 -0.41 17.14 19.43
CA LEU A 450 -0.84 17.69 20.74
C LEU A 450 -1.56 16.60 21.57
N SER A 451 -1.29 16.57 22.88
CA SER A 451 -1.73 15.54 23.84
C SER A 451 -3.24 15.45 24.10
N THR A 452 -4.05 16.28 23.43
CA THR A 452 -5.50 16.40 23.61
C THR A 452 -6.23 16.22 22.28
N GLN A 453 -6.31 14.98 21.77
CA GLN A 453 -7.16 14.70 20.60
C GLN A 453 -8.64 14.66 21.03
N ARG A 454 -9.48 15.50 20.41
CA ARG A 454 -10.93 15.37 20.49
C ARG A 454 -11.36 14.11 19.76
N ASP A 455 -12.12 13.24 20.42
CA ASP A 455 -12.64 12.04 19.79
C ASP A 455 -13.60 12.43 18.64
N MET A 456 -13.30 12.02 17.41
CA MET A 456 -14.15 12.23 16.23
C MET A 456 -15.57 11.67 16.40
N ASN A 457 -15.79 10.73 17.33
CA ASN A 457 -17.13 10.27 17.70
C ASN A 457 -17.98 11.40 18.30
N ILE A 458 -17.36 12.36 18.99
CA ILE A 458 -18.03 13.50 19.60
C ILE A 458 -18.45 14.50 18.52
N ILE A 459 -17.56 14.84 17.58
CA ILE A 459 -17.88 15.65 16.39
C ILE A 459 -18.98 14.96 15.56
N SER A 460 -18.98 13.63 15.52
CA SER A 460 -20.01 12.84 14.83
C SER A 460 -21.35 12.79 15.56
N ARG A 461 -21.40 13.07 16.86
CA ARG A 461 -22.66 13.27 17.60
C ARG A 461 -23.18 14.68 17.34
N PHE A 462 -22.33 15.69 17.50
CA PHE A 462 -22.65 17.08 17.14
C PHE A 462 -23.22 17.20 15.72
N ALA A 463 -22.55 16.59 14.74
CA ALA A 463 -23.01 16.55 13.35
C ALA A 463 -24.42 15.96 13.18
N ARG A 464 -24.73 14.87 13.91
CA ARG A 464 -26.03 14.20 13.84
C ARG A 464 -27.12 15.06 14.46
N ASP A 465 -26.81 15.76 15.55
CA ASP A 465 -27.75 16.66 16.21
C ASP A 465 -27.97 17.92 15.37
N ALA A 466 -26.91 18.50 14.79
CA ALA A 466 -26.98 19.63 13.87
C ALA A 466 -27.82 19.34 12.61
N GLN A 467 -27.69 18.14 12.03
CA GLN A 467 -28.48 17.74 10.86
C GLN A 467 -29.96 17.45 11.19
N LYS A 468 -30.27 17.04 12.43
CA LYS A 468 -31.67 16.91 12.88
C LYS A 468 -32.34 18.28 12.99
N ASP A 469 -31.61 19.28 13.44
CA ASP A 469 -32.11 20.64 13.61
C ASP A 469 -32.19 21.40 12.28
N ASN A 470 -31.38 21.01 11.30
CA ASN A 470 -31.33 21.63 9.97
C ASN A 470 -31.04 20.60 8.87
N GLU A 471 -32.10 20.16 8.18
CA GLU A 471 -32.02 19.18 7.09
C GLU A 471 -31.20 19.67 5.88
N ASN A 472 -31.01 20.99 5.74
CA ASN A 472 -30.24 21.59 4.65
C ASN A 472 -28.75 21.80 5.00
N LEU A 473 -28.30 21.36 6.18
CA LEU A 473 -26.91 21.49 6.59
C LEU A 473 -26.03 20.46 5.86
N LYS A 474 -25.19 20.97 4.95
CA LYS A 474 -24.08 20.24 4.36
C LYS A 474 -22.85 20.34 5.24
N LEU A 475 -22.49 19.24 5.91
CA LEU A 475 -21.33 19.16 6.81
C LEU A 475 -20.28 18.19 6.27
N VAL A 476 -19.10 18.70 5.91
CA VAL A 476 -17.94 17.91 5.49
C VAL A 476 -16.90 17.89 6.61
N LYS A 477 -16.29 16.74 6.89
CA LYS A 477 -15.32 16.58 7.99
C LYS A 477 -13.98 16.07 7.49
N LEU A 478 -12.89 16.76 7.83
CA LEU A 478 -11.52 16.40 7.50
C LEU A 478 -10.72 16.07 8.76
N ASP A 479 -10.15 14.87 8.87
CA ASP A 479 -9.34 14.45 10.02
C ASP A 479 -7.85 14.32 9.64
N VAL A 480 -7.04 15.28 10.10
CA VAL A 480 -5.63 15.39 9.75
C VAL A 480 -4.78 14.57 10.74
N LYS A 481 -4.40 13.34 10.33
CA LYS A 481 -3.62 12.39 11.17
C LYS A 481 -2.09 12.51 11.06
N GLN A 482 -1.58 13.48 10.32
CA GLN A 482 -0.13 13.65 10.13
C GLN A 482 0.45 14.50 11.25
N GLU A 483 1.49 14.06 11.97
CA GLU A 483 2.09 14.81 13.11
C GLU A 483 2.65 16.20 12.74
N TYR A 484 3.02 16.43 11.48
CA TYR A 484 3.44 17.73 10.95
C TYR A 484 3.01 17.85 9.48
N PRO A 485 1.80 18.34 9.17
CA PRO A 485 1.39 18.55 7.79
C PRO A 485 2.16 19.74 7.20
N GLU A 486 2.73 19.58 6.01
CA GLU A 486 3.18 20.74 5.24
C GLU A 486 1.95 21.58 4.89
N TYR A 487 1.85 22.79 5.44
CA TYR A 487 0.67 23.64 5.26
C TYR A 487 0.34 23.90 3.79
N ALA A 488 1.35 24.00 2.92
CA ALA A 488 1.17 24.16 1.47
C ALA A 488 0.36 23.01 0.84
N ASP A 489 0.59 21.77 1.25
CA ASP A 489 -0.15 20.61 0.74
C ASP A 489 -1.56 20.53 1.33
N LEU A 490 -1.71 20.83 2.62
CA LEU A 490 -3.01 20.85 3.28
C LEU A 490 -3.91 21.96 2.72
N LEU A 491 -3.35 23.13 2.40
CA LEU A 491 -4.06 24.22 1.74
C LEU A 491 -4.67 23.77 0.41
N LYS A 492 -3.89 23.11 -0.46
CA LYS A 492 -4.39 22.57 -1.72
C LYS A 492 -5.55 21.61 -1.52
N VAL A 493 -5.48 20.76 -0.50
CA VAL A 493 -6.54 19.81 -0.16
C VAL A 493 -7.81 20.53 0.30
N VAL A 494 -7.70 21.46 1.25
CA VAL A 494 -8.84 22.22 1.79
C VAL A 494 -9.52 23.03 0.69
N MET A 495 -8.75 23.72 -0.14
CA MET A 495 -9.27 24.47 -1.28
C MET A 495 -10.03 23.57 -2.25
N ARG A 496 -9.50 22.37 -2.54
CA ARG A 496 -10.17 21.41 -3.40
C ARG A 496 -11.46 20.87 -2.75
N ILE A 497 -11.48 20.64 -1.44
CA ILE A 497 -12.70 20.25 -0.72
C ILE A 497 -13.76 21.35 -0.82
N ILE A 498 -13.37 22.61 -0.61
CA ILE A 498 -14.25 23.79 -0.75
C ILE A 498 -14.87 23.82 -2.15
N GLN A 499 -14.02 23.70 -3.17
CA GLN A 499 -14.45 23.69 -4.56
C GLN A 499 -15.43 22.55 -4.85
N VAL A 500 -15.02 21.30 -4.60
CA VAL A 500 -15.76 20.09 -4.99
C VAL A 500 -17.04 19.89 -4.17
N SER A 501 -17.05 20.27 -2.90
CA SER A 501 -18.14 19.93 -1.98
C SER A 501 -19.17 21.06 -1.85
N PHE A 502 -18.78 22.32 -2.04
CA PHE A 502 -19.65 23.47 -1.74
C PHE A 502 -19.82 24.43 -2.92
N GLN A 503 -18.82 24.59 -3.78
CA GLN A 503 -18.89 25.52 -4.91
C GLN A 503 -19.34 24.85 -6.22
N GLU A 504 -19.13 23.54 -6.36
CA GLU A 504 -19.55 22.78 -7.54
C GLU A 504 -20.73 21.87 -7.19
N ASP A 505 -21.87 22.10 -7.84
CA ASP A 505 -23.00 21.17 -7.79
C ASP A 505 -22.72 19.99 -8.74
N ARG A 506 -22.18 18.92 -8.16
CA ARG A 506 -21.95 17.64 -8.83
C ARG A 506 -23.14 16.67 -8.63
N GLY A 507 -24.30 17.17 -8.19
CA GLY A 507 -25.52 16.42 -7.90
C GLY A 507 -25.47 15.62 -6.59
N SER A 508 -26.66 15.28 -6.07
CA SER A 508 -26.88 14.54 -4.80
C SER A 508 -26.25 13.13 -4.75
N ARG A 509 -25.72 12.65 -5.88
CA ARG A 509 -25.04 11.35 -6.00
C ARG A 509 -23.56 11.39 -5.65
N THR A 510 -23.03 12.54 -5.25
CA THR A 510 -21.68 12.69 -4.68
C THR A 510 -21.70 13.04 -3.19
N GLU A 511 -22.88 13.07 -2.58
CA GLU A 511 -23.03 13.49 -1.19
C GLU A 511 -22.56 12.36 -0.27
N LEU A 512 -21.59 12.73 0.56
CA LEU A 512 -21.12 12.02 1.76
C LEU A 512 -22.24 11.98 2.81
N ASP A 513 -23.43 11.55 2.41
CA ASP A 513 -24.53 11.32 3.33
C ASP A 513 -24.29 9.98 4.02
N ASP A 514 -24.15 10.10 5.34
CA ASP A 514 -23.77 9.09 6.32
C ASP A 514 -22.28 8.73 6.47
N ILE A 515 -21.68 9.42 7.45
CA ILE A 515 -20.52 9.05 8.28
C ILE A 515 -19.16 9.05 7.54
N GLY A 516 -18.78 10.22 7.02
CA GLY A 516 -17.41 10.52 6.60
C GLY A 516 -16.50 10.99 7.73
N SER A 517 -15.55 10.16 8.18
CA SER A 517 -14.25 10.63 8.70
C SER A 517 -13.29 10.55 7.51
N LEU A 518 -12.38 11.49 7.28
CA LEU A 518 -11.42 11.47 6.16
C LEU A 518 -10.02 11.29 6.72
N THR A 519 -9.22 10.36 6.22
CA THR A 519 -7.85 10.14 6.74
C THR A 519 -6.80 10.48 5.70
N VAL A 520 -5.82 11.33 6.03
CA VAL A 520 -4.62 11.53 5.19
C VAL A 520 -3.56 10.50 5.57
N SER A 521 -3.11 9.69 4.60
CA SER A 521 -2.00 8.74 4.80
C SER A 521 -0.88 8.94 3.78
N ARG A 522 0.36 8.75 4.23
CA ARG A 522 1.59 8.91 3.44
C ARG A 522 1.86 7.63 2.64
N SER A 523 2.04 7.77 1.33
CA SER A 523 2.73 6.78 0.49
C SER A 523 4.21 6.79 0.86
N ASN A 524 4.68 5.79 1.60
CA ASN A 524 6.10 5.56 1.78
C ASN A 524 6.64 4.86 0.54
N SER A 525 7.19 5.63 -0.39
CA SER A 525 8.16 5.13 -1.35
C SER A 525 9.52 4.99 -0.66
N HIS A 526 9.72 3.90 0.10
CA HIS A 526 11.07 3.42 0.38
C HIS A 526 11.42 2.37 -0.66
N MET A 527 12.33 2.74 -1.56
CA MET A 527 13.04 1.82 -2.42
C MET A 527 13.79 0.82 -1.52
N MET A 528 13.35 -0.44 -1.52
CA MET A 528 14.28 -1.54 -1.29
C MET A 528 15.20 -1.59 -2.51
N SER A 529 16.49 -1.40 -2.29
CA SER A 529 17.53 -1.67 -3.27
C SER A 529 17.67 -3.18 -3.43
N ASP A 530 16.97 -3.75 -4.40
CA ASP A 530 17.22 -5.11 -4.86
C ASP A 530 18.47 -5.11 -5.74
N LEU A 531 19.63 -5.25 -5.10
CA LEU A 531 20.78 -5.91 -5.72
C LEU A 531 20.78 -7.34 -5.18
N VAL A 532 20.11 -8.25 -5.89
CA VAL A 532 20.40 -9.67 -5.83
C VAL A 532 21.19 -10.01 -7.09
N PRO A 533 22.51 -10.20 -7.01
CA PRO A 533 23.22 -10.99 -7.99
C PRO A 533 22.72 -12.43 -7.86
N THR A 534 22.21 -12.96 -8.97
CA THR A 534 22.11 -14.39 -9.22
C THR A 534 23.45 -15.07 -8.92
N GLY A 535 23.47 -15.96 -7.93
CA GLY A 535 24.65 -16.75 -7.58
C GLY A 535 24.34 -17.68 -6.42
N MET A 536 23.76 -18.85 -6.72
CA MET A 536 23.85 -20.00 -5.81
C MET A 536 25.31 -20.49 -5.80
N SER A 537 25.99 -20.36 -4.66
CA SER A 537 26.87 -21.36 -4.03
C SER A 537 27.76 -20.68 -2.98
N GLU A 538 27.80 -21.24 -1.77
CA GLU A 538 28.80 -21.08 -0.67
C GLU A 538 28.23 -20.80 0.74
N LEU A 539 26.90 -20.78 0.94
CA LEU A 539 26.32 -20.70 2.30
C LEU A 539 25.95 -22.06 2.91
N ASP A 540 25.72 -23.09 2.09
CA ASP A 540 25.37 -24.43 2.56
C ASP A 540 26.58 -25.24 3.06
N ILE A 541 27.80 -24.80 2.76
CA ILE A 541 29.03 -25.44 3.26
C ILE A 541 29.36 -24.95 4.68
N TYR A 542 28.91 -23.75 5.08
CA TYR A 542 29.21 -23.20 6.41
C TYR A 542 28.27 -23.70 7.52
N LEU A 543 27.14 -24.33 7.16
CA LEU A 543 26.14 -24.83 8.12
C LEU A 543 26.27 -26.33 8.45
N ARG A 544 27.17 -27.06 7.77
CA ARG A 544 27.43 -28.48 8.07
C ARG A 544 28.53 -28.73 9.12
N ASP A 545 29.41 -27.77 9.38
CA ASP A 545 30.63 -27.99 10.17
C ASP A 545 30.59 -27.55 11.64
N ARG A 546 29.40 -27.36 12.25
CA ARG A 546 29.30 -27.03 13.70
C ARG A 546 28.54 -28.02 14.58
N TYR A 547 28.08 -29.14 14.02
CA TYR A 547 27.46 -30.23 14.79
C TYR A 547 28.24 -31.54 14.63
N THR A 548 29.55 -31.48 14.79
CA THR A 548 30.30 -32.63 15.31
C THR A 548 30.48 -32.41 16.81
N PRO A 549 29.92 -33.29 17.67
CA PRO A 549 30.20 -33.22 19.10
C PRO A 549 31.70 -33.42 19.28
N GLN A 550 32.41 -32.36 19.68
CA GLN A 550 33.75 -32.53 20.24
C GLN A 550 33.56 -32.87 21.72
N ASP A 551 33.79 -34.14 22.03
CA ASP A 551 34.02 -34.63 23.39
C ASP A 551 35.22 -33.89 23.98
N THR A 552 34.95 -32.82 24.73
CA THR A 552 35.89 -32.29 25.71
C THR A 552 35.15 -32.04 27.02
N THR A 553 35.03 -33.11 27.81
CA THR A 553 34.75 -33.04 29.24
C THR A 553 35.90 -32.33 29.95
N ASN A 554 35.74 -31.04 30.22
CA ASN A 554 36.43 -30.36 31.33
C ASN A 554 35.34 -29.72 32.20
N GLN A 555 34.78 -30.52 33.11
CA GLN A 555 33.82 -30.06 34.11
C GLN A 555 34.56 -29.15 35.10
N LEU A 556 34.44 -27.83 34.92
CA LEU A 556 34.59 -26.89 36.02
C LEU A 556 33.39 -27.08 36.94
N THR A 557 33.58 -27.82 38.03
CA THR A 557 32.58 -27.96 39.12
C THR A 557 32.53 -26.65 39.89
N SER A 558 31.79 -25.67 39.37
CA SER A 558 31.41 -24.45 40.10
C SER A 558 30.51 -24.82 41.28
N THR A 559 30.72 -24.23 42.45
CA THR A 559 29.79 -24.40 43.58
C THR A 559 28.39 -23.84 43.22
N PRO A 560 27.29 -24.29 43.85
CA PRO A 560 25.94 -23.77 43.56
C PRO A 560 25.81 -22.25 43.74
N GLU A 561 26.58 -21.67 44.67
CA GLU A 561 26.67 -20.23 44.92
C GLU A 561 27.41 -19.51 43.79
N GLU A 562 28.57 -20.01 43.37
CA GLU A 562 29.32 -19.48 42.24
C GLU A 562 28.53 -19.55 40.93
N ALA A 563 27.79 -20.64 40.70
CA ALA A 563 26.88 -20.75 39.56
C ALA A 563 25.74 -19.71 39.61
N ALA A 564 25.25 -19.34 40.80
CA ALA A 564 24.25 -18.29 40.95
C ALA A 564 24.83 -16.90 40.66
N ASP A 565 26.06 -16.62 41.09
CA ASP A 565 26.74 -15.36 40.81
C ASP A 565 27.12 -15.21 39.34
N ILE A 566 27.58 -16.29 38.69
CA ILE A 566 27.83 -16.31 37.24
C ILE A 566 26.53 -15.98 36.48
N ARG A 567 25.40 -16.62 36.84
CA ARG A 567 24.11 -16.28 36.21
C ARG A 567 23.74 -14.83 36.44
N LYS A 568 23.95 -14.30 37.64
CA LYS A 568 23.61 -12.90 37.98
C LYS A 568 24.44 -11.88 37.19
N LYS A 569 25.73 -12.15 36.98
CA LYS A 569 26.65 -11.21 36.31
C LYS A 569 26.66 -11.36 34.79
N CYS A 570 26.65 -12.59 34.28
CA CYS A 570 26.89 -12.89 32.87
C CYS A 570 25.63 -13.16 32.05
N SER A 571 24.45 -13.16 32.67
CA SER A 571 23.17 -13.38 31.97
C SER A 571 22.20 -12.22 32.13
N TYR A 572 21.22 -12.14 31.24
CA TYR A 572 20.11 -11.20 31.35
C TYR A 572 18.84 -11.80 30.75
N ILE A 573 17.67 -11.26 31.12
CA ILE A 573 16.40 -11.62 30.49
C ILE A 573 16.13 -10.64 29.36
N ARG A 574 16.17 -11.13 28.13
CA ARG A 574 15.94 -10.29 26.97
C ARG A 574 14.47 -9.89 26.83
N LYS A 575 14.23 -8.59 26.77
CA LYS A 575 12.90 -8.01 26.57
C LYS A 575 12.69 -7.42 25.19
N LYS A 576 13.78 -7.10 24.47
CA LYS A 576 13.75 -6.48 23.14
C LYS A 576 14.40 -7.40 22.11
N TRP A 577 13.60 -7.82 21.14
CA TRP A 577 14.00 -8.70 20.05
C TRP A 577 14.10 -7.92 18.73
N TYR A 578 14.93 -8.40 17.80
CA TYR A 578 15.11 -7.74 16.48
C TYR A 578 13.79 -7.71 15.68
N PHE A 579 12.96 -8.73 15.89
CA PHE A 579 11.57 -8.78 15.46
C PHE A 579 10.67 -8.73 16.70
N PRO A 580 9.69 -7.83 16.77
CA PRO A 580 8.81 -7.75 17.93
C PRO A 580 8.06 -9.06 18.14
N VAL A 581 8.16 -9.61 19.34
CA VAL A 581 7.26 -10.67 19.84
C VAL A 581 5.96 -10.00 20.27
N LEU A 582 4.84 -10.73 20.35
CA LEU A 582 3.57 -10.13 20.79
C LEU A 582 3.69 -9.62 22.24
N GLU A 583 3.70 -8.30 22.42
CA GLU A 583 3.81 -7.66 23.73
C GLU A 583 2.45 -7.39 24.38
N ASN A 584 2.38 -7.57 25.70
CA ASN A 584 1.14 -7.53 26.49
C ASN A 584 0.63 -6.11 26.83
N LEU A 585 0.72 -5.16 25.90
CA LEU A 585 0.53 -3.72 26.15
C LEU A 585 -0.94 -3.19 26.09
N GLY A 586 -1.95 -4.07 25.93
CA GLY A 586 -3.36 -3.64 25.87
C GLY A 586 -4.12 -3.72 27.20
N PRO A 587 -5.38 -3.25 27.25
CA PRO A 587 -6.27 -3.48 28.40
C PRO A 587 -6.51 -4.98 28.61
N ILE A 588 -6.55 -5.40 29.88
CA ILE A 588 -6.80 -6.80 30.26
C ILE A 588 -8.27 -7.12 29.96
N PRO A 589 -8.61 -8.26 29.34
CA PRO A 589 -10.01 -8.63 29.11
C PRO A 589 -10.83 -8.61 30.42
N LYS A 590 -12.05 -8.06 30.36
CA LYS A 590 -12.97 -7.98 31.53
C LYS A 590 -13.15 -9.38 32.16
N GLY A 591 -13.12 -9.45 33.50
CA GLY A 591 -13.24 -10.68 34.29
C GLY A 591 -11.93 -11.35 34.73
N LEU A 592 -10.76 -10.83 34.31
CA LEU A 592 -9.44 -11.30 34.76
C LEU A 592 -8.89 -10.56 35.99
N THR A 593 -9.53 -9.46 36.40
CA THR A 593 -9.03 -8.53 37.43
C THR A 593 -9.98 -8.35 38.62
N SER A 594 -11.13 -9.01 38.63
CA SER A 594 -12.17 -8.79 39.64
C SER A 594 -12.21 -9.93 40.66
N PRO A 595 -12.02 -9.67 41.97
CA PRO A 595 -12.42 -10.60 43.01
C PRO A 595 -13.96 -10.67 43.01
N LEU A 596 -14.52 -11.84 42.69
CA LEU A 596 -15.95 -12.07 42.81
C LEU A 596 -16.31 -12.15 44.31
N GLY A 597 -17.37 -11.44 44.72
CA GLY A 597 -17.88 -11.41 46.10
C GLY A 597 -18.38 -12.78 46.61
N THR A 598 -19.06 -12.81 47.76
CA THR A 598 -19.52 -14.08 48.36
C THR A 598 -20.45 -14.87 47.40
N PRO A 599 -20.31 -16.21 47.27
CA PRO A 599 -21.10 -17.00 46.33
C PRO A 599 -22.60 -16.91 46.64
N THR A 600 -23.39 -16.41 45.70
CA THR A 600 -24.85 -16.24 45.86
C THR A 600 -25.69 -17.36 45.25
N ALA A 601 -25.10 -18.25 44.43
CA ALA A 601 -25.79 -19.38 43.78
C ALA A 601 -24.89 -20.62 43.61
N GLY A 602 -25.49 -21.82 43.55
CA GLY A 602 -24.81 -23.09 43.24
C GLY A 602 -24.56 -23.30 41.74
N LEU A 603 -23.77 -24.30 41.37
CA LEU A 603 -23.45 -24.72 39.98
C LEU A 603 -24.42 -25.79 39.44
N GLY A 604 -25.53 -26.03 40.14
CA GLY A 604 -26.56 -26.98 39.72
C GLY A 604 -25.99 -28.41 39.57
N PRO A 605 -26.30 -29.13 38.47
CA PRO A 605 -25.84 -30.50 38.25
C PRO A 605 -24.31 -30.67 38.24
N PHE A 606 -23.55 -29.61 37.93
CA PHE A 606 -22.09 -29.65 37.88
C PHE A 606 -21.46 -29.95 39.25
N GLU A 607 -22.16 -29.63 40.34
CA GLU A 607 -21.70 -29.93 41.70
C GLU A 607 -21.75 -31.42 42.05
N LYS A 608 -22.48 -32.23 41.27
CA LYS A 608 -22.61 -33.66 41.49
C LYS A 608 -21.45 -34.46 40.87
N LEU A 609 -20.56 -33.81 40.13
CA LEU A 609 -19.44 -34.46 39.46
C LEU A 609 -18.27 -34.70 40.44
N PRO A 610 -17.59 -35.85 40.36
CA PRO A 610 -16.36 -36.09 41.11
C PRO A 610 -15.27 -35.07 40.79
N GLY A 611 -14.41 -34.75 41.76
CA GLY A 611 -13.34 -33.77 41.62
C GLY A 611 -12.41 -34.03 40.42
N ASP A 612 -12.06 -35.29 40.18
CA ASP A 612 -11.18 -35.67 39.05
C ASP A 612 -11.84 -35.40 37.68
N ILE A 613 -13.16 -35.61 37.60
CA ILE A 613 -13.94 -35.31 36.39
C ILE A 613 -14.04 -33.81 36.19
N VAL A 614 -14.23 -33.03 37.26
CA VAL A 614 -14.22 -31.57 37.20
C VAL A 614 -12.86 -31.05 36.73
N SER A 615 -11.76 -31.56 37.28
CA SER A 615 -10.40 -31.21 36.84
C SER A 615 -10.18 -31.53 35.36
N ASN A 616 -10.58 -32.71 34.90
CA ASN A 616 -10.44 -33.10 33.49
C ASN A 616 -11.28 -32.21 32.56
N ILE A 617 -12.51 -31.88 32.96
CA ILE A 617 -13.37 -30.95 32.21
C ILE A 617 -12.69 -29.59 32.11
N LEU A 618 -12.23 -29.02 33.22
CA LEU A 618 -11.63 -27.69 33.25
C LEU A 618 -10.37 -27.58 32.38
N LEU A 619 -9.55 -28.62 32.33
CA LEU A 619 -8.37 -28.68 31.47
C LEU A 619 -8.72 -28.76 29.97
N ARG A 620 -9.85 -29.38 29.62
CA ARG A 620 -10.34 -29.50 28.24
C ARG A 620 -11.13 -28.28 27.76
N LEU A 621 -11.48 -27.35 28.65
CA LEU A 621 -12.13 -26.12 28.24
C LEU A 621 -11.16 -25.25 27.44
N ASP A 622 -11.64 -24.75 26.30
CA ASP A 622 -10.96 -23.68 25.57
C ASP A 622 -10.89 -22.39 26.42
N VAL A 623 -9.94 -21.51 26.11
CA VAL A 623 -9.71 -20.26 26.87
C VAL A 623 -10.99 -19.41 27.01
N LYS A 624 -11.87 -19.37 25.99
CA LYS A 624 -13.13 -18.63 26.06
C LYS A 624 -14.11 -19.30 27.02
N SER A 625 -14.30 -20.61 26.90
CA SER A 625 -15.19 -21.42 27.72
C SER A 625 -14.75 -21.44 29.18
N PHE A 626 -13.44 -21.56 29.45
CA PHE A 626 -12.87 -21.47 30.79
C PHE A 626 -13.09 -20.10 31.42
N ARG A 627 -12.86 -19.02 30.65
CA ARG A 627 -13.12 -17.64 31.13
C ARG A 627 -14.59 -17.45 31.49
N ASN A 628 -15.50 -17.92 30.65
CA ASN A 628 -16.94 -17.81 30.88
C ASN A 628 -17.37 -18.62 32.11
N PHE A 629 -16.87 -19.85 32.26
CA PHE A 629 -17.12 -20.67 33.45
C PHE A 629 -16.62 -19.98 34.72
N ARG A 630 -15.35 -19.53 34.72
CA ARG A 630 -14.74 -18.81 35.85
C ARG A 630 -15.51 -17.55 36.27
N ASN A 631 -16.12 -16.86 35.31
CA ASN A 631 -16.86 -15.62 35.54
C ASN A 631 -18.35 -15.82 35.86
N LEU A 632 -18.85 -17.07 35.84
CA LEU A 632 -20.26 -17.38 36.06
C LEU A 632 -20.72 -16.95 37.46
N ASN A 633 -19.95 -17.30 38.50
CA ASN A 633 -20.16 -16.91 39.88
C ASN A 633 -18.89 -17.16 40.71
N ALA A 634 -18.89 -16.73 41.99
CA ALA A 634 -17.74 -16.89 42.87
C ALA A 634 -17.38 -18.35 43.18
N LYS A 635 -18.33 -19.29 43.11
CA LYS A 635 -18.08 -20.72 43.32
C LYS A 635 -17.33 -21.34 42.15
N ALA A 636 -17.74 -21.05 40.92
CA ALA A 636 -17.00 -21.44 39.71
C ALA A 636 -15.58 -20.85 39.72
N HIS A 637 -15.44 -19.59 40.10
CA HIS A 637 -14.13 -18.93 40.27
C HIS A 637 -13.24 -19.71 41.25
N ARG A 638 -13.75 -20.02 42.44
CA ARG A 638 -13.02 -20.77 43.46
C ARG A 638 -12.59 -22.15 42.98
N ILE A 639 -13.45 -22.87 42.27
CA ILE A 639 -13.10 -24.20 41.73
C ILE A 639 -11.94 -24.10 40.74
N THR A 640 -11.92 -23.08 39.87
CA THR A 640 -10.79 -22.86 38.95
C THR A 640 -9.49 -22.46 39.66
N GLU A 641 -9.55 -22.03 40.93
CA GLU A 641 -8.38 -21.75 41.76
C GLU A 641 -7.94 -22.93 42.62
N THR A 642 -8.82 -23.93 42.82
CA THR A 642 -8.49 -25.16 43.53
C THR A 642 -7.80 -26.20 42.65
N VAL A 643 -8.09 -26.22 41.35
CA VAL A 643 -7.37 -27.09 40.41
C VAL A 643 -5.99 -26.50 40.13
N ILE A 644 -4.94 -27.21 40.54
CA ILE A 644 -3.54 -26.75 40.50
C ILE A 644 -3.16 -26.31 39.09
N ASP A 645 -3.47 -27.13 38.08
CA ASP A 645 -3.10 -26.87 36.69
C ASP A 645 -3.71 -25.56 36.16
N CYS A 646 -4.99 -25.32 36.49
CA CYS A 646 -5.68 -24.08 36.15
C CYS A 646 -5.11 -22.88 36.92
N LYS A 647 -4.78 -23.05 38.19
CA LYS A 647 -4.15 -22.02 39.02
C LYS A 647 -2.78 -21.64 38.46
N ASP A 648 -1.95 -22.61 38.09
CA ASP A 648 -0.62 -22.38 37.55
C ASP A 648 -0.68 -21.60 36.23
N VAL A 649 -1.62 -21.94 35.34
CA VAL A 649 -1.85 -21.18 34.11
C VAL A 649 -2.26 -19.74 34.40
N MET A 650 -3.11 -19.51 35.41
CA MET A 650 -3.60 -18.17 35.74
C MET A 650 -2.56 -17.31 36.46
N VAL A 651 -1.66 -17.91 37.23
CA VAL A 651 -0.60 -17.23 37.97
C VAL A 651 0.64 -17.02 37.09
N HIS A 652 1.13 -18.08 36.45
CA HIS A 652 2.41 -18.10 35.74
C HIS A 652 2.25 -18.04 34.22
N GLY A 653 1.16 -18.58 33.67
CA GLY A 653 0.84 -18.59 32.23
C GLY A 653 -0.01 -17.42 31.74
N LYS A 654 -0.30 -16.42 32.58
CA LYS A 654 -1.22 -15.30 32.29
C LYS A 654 -0.93 -14.58 30.97
N ALA A 655 0.35 -14.49 30.61
CA ALA A 655 0.76 -13.83 29.36
C ALA A 655 0.22 -14.55 28.11
N ALA A 656 0.29 -15.88 28.08
CA ALA A 656 -0.27 -16.69 27.00
C ALA A 656 -1.79 -16.59 26.95
N PHE A 657 -2.46 -16.68 28.12
CA PHE A 657 -3.91 -16.58 28.22
C PHE A 657 -4.44 -15.25 27.64
N ILE A 658 -3.81 -14.14 27.99
CA ILE A 658 -4.18 -12.80 27.49
C ILE A 658 -3.90 -12.70 25.98
N SER A 659 -2.76 -13.19 25.52
CA SER A 659 -2.38 -13.15 24.10
C SER A 659 -3.33 -13.98 23.23
N ILE A 660 -3.64 -15.22 23.63
CA ILE A 660 -4.64 -16.09 22.98
C ILE A 660 -6.02 -15.42 22.95
N SER A 661 -6.39 -14.69 24.01
CA SER A 661 -7.63 -13.92 24.08
C SER A 661 -7.68 -12.75 23.07
N ARG A 662 -6.53 -12.12 22.79
CA ARG A 662 -6.43 -10.96 21.91
C ARG A 662 -6.33 -11.32 20.44
N THR A 663 -5.69 -12.46 20.15
CA THR A 663 -5.40 -12.88 18.79
C THR A 663 -6.55 -13.63 18.12
N GLY A 664 -7.63 -13.94 18.84
CA GLY A 664 -8.79 -14.67 18.31
C GLY A 664 -8.69 -16.18 18.46
N LEU A 665 -7.64 -16.69 19.10
CA LEU A 665 -7.37 -18.13 19.27
C LEU A 665 -8.12 -18.78 20.44
N SER A 666 -8.97 -18.03 21.15
CA SER A 666 -9.56 -18.46 22.42
C SER A 666 -10.45 -19.70 22.34
N ARG A 667 -10.95 -20.05 21.15
CA ARG A 667 -11.78 -21.24 20.89
C ARG A 667 -10.98 -22.47 20.47
N HIS A 668 -9.68 -22.30 20.19
CA HIS A 668 -8.83 -23.35 19.61
C HIS A 668 -7.84 -23.92 20.62
N ILE A 669 -7.47 -23.14 21.64
CA ILE A 669 -6.49 -23.54 22.65
C ILE A 669 -7.17 -23.77 23.99
N THR A 670 -6.86 -24.91 24.60
CA THR A 670 -7.34 -25.38 25.90
C THR A 670 -6.43 -24.95 27.04
N ILE A 671 -6.96 -24.96 28.27
CA ILE A 671 -6.16 -24.69 29.48
C ILE A 671 -5.09 -25.77 29.68
N GLY A 672 -5.40 -27.02 29.37
CA GLY A 672 -4.46 -28.13 29.43
C GLY A 672 -3.26 -27.93 28.52
N GLU A 673 -3.44 -27.46 27.29
CA GLU A 673 -2.33 -27.17 26.36
C GLU A 673 -1.42 -26.05 26.89
N ILE A 674 -1.99 -24.99 27.48
CA ILE A 674 -1.20 -23.92 28.10
C ILE A 674 -0.43 -24.44 29.32
N HIS A 675 -1.05 -25.29 30.14
CA HIS A 675 -0.41 -25.90 31.30
C HIS A 675 0.74 -26.83 30.89
N LEU A 676 0.52 -27.71 29.91
CA LEU A 676 1.55 -28.60 29.36
C LEU A 676 2.73 -27.82 28.79
N ALA A 677 2.45 -26.72 28.07
CA ALA A 677 3.50 -25.84 27.62
C ALA A 677 4.22 -25.15 28.79
N LEU A 678 3.52 -24.79 29.87
CA LEU A 678 4.11 -24.12 31.03
C LEU A 678 5.05 -25.05 31.82
N THR A 679 4.72 -26.33 31.91
CA THR A 679 5.47 -27.34 32.67
C THR A 679 6.49 -28.13 31.83
N SER A 680 6.68 -27.77 30.56
CA SER A 680 7.75 -28.28 29.72
C SER A 680 8.82 -27.21 29.51
N HIS A 681 10.11 -27.55 29.56
CA HIS A 681 11.19 -26.62 29.26
C HIS A 681 11.73 -26.77 27.82
N LYS A 682 11.41 -27.88 27.16
CA LYS A 682 11.97 -28.26 25.86
C LYS A 682 11.19 -27.65 24.70
N CYS A 683 11.91 -27.33 23.63
CA CYS A 683 11.38 -27.02 22.32
C CYS A 683 10.84 -28.29 21.69
N ASN A 684 9.63 -28.22 21.14
CA ASN A 684 8.94 -29.38 20.55
C ASN A 684 9.57 -29.88 19.23
N PHE A 685 10.66 -29.28 18.76
CA PHE A 685 11.25 -29.55 17.45
C PHE A 685 12.70 -30.01 17.52
N CYS A 686 13.50 -29.41 18.41
CA CYS A 686 14.92 -29.73 18.57
C CYS A 686 15.30 -30.11 20.01
N GLU A 687 14.33 -30.24 20.92
CA GLU A 687 14.50 -30.56 22.34
C GLU A 687 15.32 -29.58 23.20
N GLU A 688 16.01 -28.62 22.60
CA GLU A 688 16.67 -27.50 23.28
C GLU A 688 15.70 -26.64 24.10
N TYR A 689 16.20 -25.75 24.95
CA TYR A 689 15.33 -24.87 25.73
C TYR A 689 14.40 -24.02 24.84
N GLY A 690 13.09 -24.05 25.14
CA GLY A 690 12.05 -23.32 24.41
C GLY A 690 11.60 -22.06 25.15
N PRO A 691 12.21 -20.88 24.94
CA PRO A 691 11.84 -19.61 25.59
C PRO A 691 10.52 -19.00 25.07
N LEU A 692 10.03 -19.46 23.91
CA LEU A 692 8.85 -18.90 23.26
C LEU A 692 7.69 -19.89 23.24
N LEU A 693 6.48 -19.37 23.29
CA LEU A 693 5.25 -20.09 22.99
C LEU A 693 4.71 -19.63 21.64
N PHE A 694 4.63 -20.53 20.68
CA PHE A 694 3.92 -20.32 19.42
C PHE A 694 2.41 -20.49 19.69
N LEU A 695 1.67 -19.38 19.60
CA LEU A 695 0.28 -19.29 20.03
C LEU A 695 -0.70 -20.16 19.23
N PRO A 696 -0.60 -20.29 17.88
CA PRO A 696 -1.58 -21.03 17.08
C PRO A 696 -1.76 -22.50 17.48
N THR A 697 -0.69 -23.16 17.92
CA THR A 697 -0.68 -24.56 18.35
C THR A 697 -0.34 -24.74 19.82
N CYS A 698 -0.14 -23.63 20.56
CA CYS A 698 0.32 -23.63 21.94
C CYS A 698 1.60 -24.48 22.18
N THR A 699 2.54 -24.49 21.21
CA THR A 699 3.78 -25.28 21.28
C THR A 699 4.98 -24.43 21.70
N ARG A 700 5.82 -24.96 22.60
CA ARG A 700 7.10 -24.33 22.95
C ARG A 700 8.11 -24.42 21.81
N THR A 701 8.83 -23.33 21.57
CA THR A 701 9.86 -23.25 20.53
C THR A 701 11.08 -22.44 20.94
N CYS A 702 12.24 -22.84 20.40
CA CYS A 702 13.43 -21.99 20.38
C CYS A 702 13.38 -21.01 19.20
N HIS A 703 14.22 -19.97 19.26
CA HIS A 703 14.32 -18.95 18.21
C HIS A 703 14.77 -19.53 16.86
N GLU A 704 15.64 -20.55 16.90
CA GLU A 704 16.16 -21.19 15.70
C GLU A 704 15.06 -21.98 14.98
N CYS A 705 14.31 -22.81 15.71
CA CYS A 705 13.16 -23.52 15.16
C CYS A 705 12.05 -22.57 14.70
N LEU A 706 11.84 -21.43 15.40
CA LEU A 706 10.90 -20.41 14.93
C LEU A 706 11.27 -19.88 13.54
N ARG A 707 12.56 -19.67 13.30
CA ARG A 707 13.08 -19.12 12.05
C ARG A 707 13.11 -20.15 10.92
N THR A 708 13.36 -21.42 11.23
CA THR A 708 13.69 -22.45 10.24
C THR A 708 12.58 -23.49 10.02
N SER A 709 11.74 -23.77 11.02
CA SER A 709 10.74 -24.84 10.94
C SER A 709 9.59 -24.46 10.01
N PRO A 710 9.29 -25.24 8.96
CA PRO A 710 8.12 -25.00 8.10
C PRO A 710 6.79 -25.01 8.87
N ARG A 711 6.70 -25.79 9.95
CA ARG A 711 5.49 -25.95 10.79
C ARG A 711 5.12 -24.70 11.58
N MET A 712 5.99 -23.70 11.59
CA MET A 712 5.74 -22.39 12.21
C MET A 712 5.52 -21.30 11.16
N ALA A 713 5.45 -21.66 9.88
CA ALA A 713 5.16 -20.71 8.83
C ALA A 713 3.73 -20.18 8.99
N MET A 714 3.61 -18.87 8.94
CA MET A 714 2.36 -18.14 8.99
C MET A 714 2.27 -17.27 7.76
N ILE A 715 1.10 -17.22 7.12
CA ILE A 715 0.84 -16.39 5.94
C ILE A 715 -0.34 -15.47 6.19
N GLY A 716 -0.21 -14.20 5.79
CA GLY A 716 -1.31 -13.24 5.83
C GLY A 716 -2.40 -13.59 4.83
N THR A 717 -3.67 -13.51 5.22
CA THR A 717 -4.82 -13.83 4.35
C THR A 717 -4.87 -13.04 3.04
N GLU A 718 -4.27 -11.85 3.00
CA GLU A 718 -4.10 -11.04 1.80
C GLU A 718 -2.97 -11.55 0.88
N GLU A 719 -1.95 -12.17 1.46
CA GLU A 719 -0.79 -12.75 0.76
C GLU A 719 -1.07 -14.18 0.26
N ILE A 720 -2.10 -14.84 0.79
CA ILE A 720 -2.56 -16.16 0.36
C ILE A 720 -2.84 -16.18 -1.16
N LEU A 721 -3.51 -15.16 -1.72
CA LEU A 721 -3.85 -15.18 -3.16
C LEU A 721 -2.64 -15.07 -4.10
N PRO A 722 -1.72 -14.10 -3.90
CA PRO A 722 -0.44 -14.08 -4.61
C PRO A 722 0.34 -15.40 -4.48
N PHE A 723 0.31 -16.01 -3.30
CA PHE A 723 0.94 -17.30 -3.03
C PHE A 723 0.32 -18.44 -3.86
N TYR A 724 -1.01 -18.54 -3.93
CA TYR A 724 -1.71 -19.51 -4.78
C TYR A 724 -1.47 -19.28 -6.29
N THR A 725 -1.30 -18.03 -6.74
CA THR A 725 -0.96 -17.76 -8.15
C THR A 725 0.46 -18.15 -8.54
N ARG A 726 1.39 -18.28 -7.57
CA ARG A 726 2.77 -18.74 -7.79
C ARG A 726 2.84 -20.25 -8.06
N PHE A 727 1.88 -21.01 -7.53
CA PHE A 727 1.61 -22.40 -7.90
C PHE A 727 0.68 -22.42 -9.10
N GLY A 728 1.22 -22.50 -10.32
CA GLY A 728 0.49 -22.42 -11.59
C GLY A 728 -0.55 -23.52 -11.87
N MET A 729 -1.45 -23.84 -10.92
CA MET A 729 -2.48 -24.88 -11.03
C MET A 729 -3.85 -24.47 -10.46
N TYR A 730 -4.25 -23.19 -10.56
CA TYR A 730 -5.67 -22.81 -10.49
C TYR A 730 -6.16 -22.27 -11.83
N LYS A 731 -6.41 -23.18 -12.77
CA LYS A 731 -7.18 -22.91 -13.99
C LYS A 731 -8.67 -22.99 -13.66
N GLY A 732 -9.26 -21.92 -13.16
CA GLY A 732 -10.70 -21.88 -12.91
C GLY A 732 -11.21 -20.56 -12.32
N HIS A 733 -12.13 -19.93 -13.02
CA HIS A 733 -12.93 -18.82 -12.53
C HIS A 733 -13.68 -19.23 -11.24
N GLY A 734 -13.54 -18.47 -10.14
CA GLY A 734 -14.56 -18.44 -9.08
C GLY A 734 -14.17 -18.65 -7.62
N ASN A 735 -12.93 -18.99 -7.25
CA ASN A 735 -12.68 -19.52 -5.89
C ASN A 735 -11.98 -18.61 -4.86
N ARG A 736 -11.81 -17.29 -5.06
CA ARG A 736 -11.42 -16.39 -3.95
C ARG A 736 -12.48 -16.35 -2.85
N SER A 737 -13.73 -16.17 -3.25
CA SER A 737 -14.86 -16.12 -2.32
C SER A 737 -15.13 -17.49 -1.70
N HIS A 738 -14.96 -18.58 -2.43
CA HIS A 738 -15.07 -19.95 -1.90
C HIS A 738 -13.94 -20.28 -0.93
N LEU A 739 -12.67 -20.01 -1.29
CA LEU A 739 -11.52 -20.18 -0.39
C LEU A 739 -11.69 -19.34 0.87
N LEU A 740 -12.04 -18.05 0.76
CA LEU A 740 -12.27 -17.19 1.93
C LEU A 740 -13.53 -17.59 2.72
N LYS A 741 -14.59 -18.11 2.08
CA LYS A 741 -15.78 -18.64 2.78
C LYS A 741 -15.46 -19.96 3.47
N SER A 742 -14.66 -20.84 2.89
CA SER A 742 -14.19 -22.09 3.48
C SER A 742 -13.22 -21.82 4.63
N LEU A 743 -12.27 -20.88 4.48
CA LEU A 743 -11.42 -20.36 5.55
C LEU A 743 -12.20 -19.67 6.68
N ARG A 744 -13.36 -19.07 6.38
CA ARG A 744 -14.28 -18.50 7.39
C ARG A 744 -15.13 -19.55 8.11
N LYS A 745 -15.37 -20.70 7.47
CA LYS A 745 -16.15 -21.83 8.01
C LYS A 745 -15.27 -22.90 8.67
N SER A 746 -13.96 -22.90 8.41
CA SER A 746 -13.04 -23.91 8.91
C SER A 746 -12.67 -23.68 10.38
N SER A 747 -12.29 -24.74 11.07
CA SER A 747 -11.73 -24.75 12.43
C SER A 747 -10.31 -24.18 12.52
N MET A 748 -9.82 -23.54 11.46
CA MET A 748 -8.44 -23.06 11.34
C MET A 748 -8.19 -21.87 12.28
N ALA A 749 -7.00 -21.87 12.89
CA ALA A 749 -6.59 -20.86 13.86
C ALA A 749 -6.26 -19.53 13.16
N VAL A 750 -7.29 -18.72 12.88
CA VAL A 750 -7.10 -17.40 12.28
C VAL A 750 -6.63 -16.41 13.34
N MET A 751 -5.39 -15.97 13.22
CA MET A 751 -4.74 -15.13 14.23
C MET A 751 -4.67 -13.66 13.78
N LYS A 752 -5.04 -12.73 14.68
CA LYS A 752 -4.82 -11.29 14.48
C LYS A 752 -3.36 -10.91 14.79
N VAL A 753 -2.66 -10.28 13.84
CA VAL A 753 -1.22 -9.93 13.94
C VAL A 753 -0.95 -8.43 13.84
N ARG A 754 0.20 -8.00 14.39
CA ARG A 754 0.79 -6.67 14.15
C ARG A 754 1.58 -6.69 12.82
N ASP A 755 1.52 -5.59 12.08
CA ASP A 755 2.41 -5.35 10.94
C ASP A 755 3.78 -4.87 11.44
N HIS A 756 4.83 -5.63 11.15
CA HIS A 756 6.19 -5.34 11.58
C HIS A 756 6.91 -4.31 10.69
N LEU A 757 6.38 -3.99 9.51
CA LEU A 757 6.83 -2.85 8.71
C LEU A 757 6.38 -1.52 9.33
N ARG A 758 5.39 -1.56 10.25
CA ARG A 758 4.84 -0.40 10.97
C ARG A 758 4.61 -0.69 12.47
N PRO A 759 5.68 -0.90 13.27
CA PRO A 759 5.58 -1.41 14.65
C PRO A 759 4.75 -0.55 15.63
N ARG A 760 4.47 0.72 15.31
CA ARG A 760 3.60 1.62 16.11
C ARG A 760 2.12 1.61 15.70
N ARG A 761 1.76 0.98 14.58
CA ARG A 761 0.36 0.86 14.10
C ARG A 761 -0.05 -0.60 14.21
N MET A 762 -0.89 -0.93 15.20
CA MET A 762 -1.71 -2.14 15.07
C MET A 762 -2.58 -1.97 13.82
N ILE A 763 -2.39 -2.77 12.77
CA ILE A 763 -3.48 -2.94 11.81
C ILE A 763 -4.57 -3.66 12.60
N LYS A 764 -5.64 -2.95 12.95
CA LYS A 764 -6.88 -3.61 13.38
C LYS A 764 -7.29 -4.51 12.21
N ASN A 765 -7.11 -5.82 12.38
CA ASN A 765 -7.69 -6.91 11.57
C ASN A 765 -6.83 -7.61 10.50
N ALA A 766 -5.49 -7.48 10.49
CA ALA A 766 -4.67 -8.40 9.70
C ALA A 766 -4.82 -9.83 10.25
N ARG A 767 -5.32 -10.75 9.42
CA ARG A 767 -5.55 -12.16 9.75
C ARG A 767 -4.47 -13.01 9.09
N CYS A 768 -3.79 -13.84 9.85
CA CYS A 768 -2.88 -14.86 9.31
C CYS A 768 -3.34 -16.26 9.69
N VAL A 769 -2.85 -17.24 8.93
CA VAL A 769 -3.19 -18.66 9.07
C VAL A 769 -1.90 -19.47 9.06
N SER A 770 -1.88 -20.56 9.82
CA SER A 770 -0.78 -21.54 9.76
C SER A 770 -0.72 -22.15 8.37
N VAL A 771 0.48 -22.28 7.81
CA VAL A 771 0.64 -22.94 6.51
C VAL A 771 0.31 -24.43 6.63
N ASP A 772 0.59 -25.08 7.76
CA ASP A 772 0.17 -26.48 8.00
C ASP A 772 -1.35 -26.65 7.89
N ASP A 773 -2.13 -25.68 8.38
CA ASP A 773 -3.60 -25.71 8.25
C ASP A 773 -4.04 -25.60 6.79
N LEU A 774 -3.32 -24.82 5.96
CA LEU A 774 -3.59 -24.71 4.53
C LEU A 774 -3.28 -26.03 3.80
N PHE A 775 -2.23 -26.74 4.23
CA PHE A 775 -1.85 -28.04 3.66
C PHE A 775 -2.84 -29.16 3.98
N TRP A 776 -3.51 -29.11 5.14
CA TRP A 776 -4.55 -30.09 5.47
C TRP A 776 -5.73 -30.05 4.48
N PHE A 777 -6.03 -28.88 3.93
CA PHE A 777 -7.03 -28.71 2.85
C PHE A 777 -6.51 -29.15 1.47
N GLN A 778 -5.20 -29.27 1.30
CA GLN A 778 -4.56 -29.63 0.03
C GLN A 778 -4.69 -31.14 -0.28
N GLU A 779 -4.69 -32.01 0.74
CA GLU A 779 -5.00 -33.45 0.59
C GLU A 779 -6.44 -33.69 0.14
N GLU A 780 -7.41 -32.93 0.67
CA GLU A 780 -8.81 -32.95 0.19
C GLU A 780 -8.97 -32.44 -1.25
N LEU A 781 -8.00 -31.64 -1.72
CA LEU A 781 -7.97 -31.07 -3.08
C LEU A 781 -7.08 -31.86 -4.07
N GLY A 782 -6.45 -32.95 -3.63
CA GLY A 782 -5.80 -33.94 -4.50
C GLY A 782 -4.41 -33.57 -5.05
N PHE A 783 -3.58 -32.84 -4.30
CA PHE A 783 -2.20 -32.53 -4.74
C PHE A 783 -1.14 -33.45 -4.09
N GLU A 784 -0.15 -33.89 -4.87
CA GLU A 784 1.03 -34.60 -4.35
C GLU A 784 2.11 -33.63 -3.85
N THR A 785 2.66 -33.88 -2.66
CA THR A 785 3.69 -33.03 -2.03
C THR A 785 5.06 -33.20 -2.70
N SER A 786 5.67 -32.10 -3.17
CA SER A 786 7.10 -32.08 -3.54
C SER A 786 7.94 -31.33 -2.51
N ASP A 787 9.13 -31.85 -2.18
CA ASP A 787 10.13 -31.24 -1.29
C ASP A 787 10.53 -29.80 -1.68
N SER A 788 10.32 -29.41 -2.95
CA SER A 788 10.55 -28.06 -3.47
C SER A 788 9.75 -26.96 -2.76
N MET A 789 8.68 -27.31 -2.04
CA MET A 789 7.88 -26.33 -1.30
C MET A 789 8.56 -25.86 0.00
N ARG A 790 9.43 -26.66 0.61
CA ARG A 790 10.12 -26.26 1.86
C ARG A 790 11.09 -25.09 1.66
N ALA A 791 11.67 -24.97 0.46
CA ALA A 791 12.57 -23.88 0.09
C ALA A 791 11.85 -22.53 -0.13
N LEU A 792 10.52 -22.54 -0.30
CA LEU A 792 9.72 -21.33 -0.52
C LEU A 792 9.43 -20.55 0.78
N PHE A 793 9.68 -21.13 1.95
CA PHE A 793 9.40 -20.52 3.27
C PHE A 793 10.55 -19.69 3.82
N ASP A 794 11.47 -19.28 2.95
CA ASP A 794 12.63 -18.49 3.30
C ASP A 794 12.22 -17.09 3.80
N LYS A 795 13.14 -16.45 4.55
CA LYS A 795 13.09 -15.22 5.41
C LYS A 795 11.97 -14.16 5.28
N GLU A 796 11.19 -14.10 4.21
CA GLU A 796 10.18 -13.06 3.90
C GLU A 796 8.99 -13.03 4.87
N TRP A 797 8.70 -14.11 5.61
CA TRP A 797 7.57 -14.17 6.57
C TRP A 797 7.94 -14.28 8.04
N LEU A 798 9.22 -14.11 8.39
CA LEU A 798 9.68 -14.22 9.79
C LEU A 798 8.87 -13.32 10.73
N HIS A 799 8.40 -12.19 10.22
CA HIS A 799 7.57 -11.24 10.92
C HIS A 799 6.21 -11.82 11.37
N TYR A 800 5.49 -12.59 10.53
CA TYR A 800 4.24 -13.23 10.97
C TYR A 800 4.49 -14.31 12.03
N ARG A 801 5.62 -15.03 11.91
CA ARG A 801 6.03 -16.06 12.88
C ARG A 801 6.30 -15.43 14.25
N THR A 802 7.01 -14.31 14.28
CA THR A 802 7.33 -13.59 15.52
C THR A 802 6.10 -12.91 16.13
N ALA A 803 5.18 -12.41 15.28
CA ALA A 803 3.88 -11.87 15.72
C ALA A 803 2.99 -12.93 16.39
N ALA A 804 3.21 -14.21 16.07
CA ALA A 804 2.50 -15.37 16.60
C ALA A 804 3.11 -15.99 17.85
N CYS A 805 4.16 -15.37 18.40
CA CYS A 805 4.85 -15.87 19.57
C CYS A 805 4.73 -14.91 20.76
N VAL A 806 4.88 -15.48 21.97
CA VAL A 806 5.13 -14.73 23.21
C VAL A 806 6.34 -15.33 23.93
N ASN A 807 7.09 -14.50 24.68
CA ASN A 807 8.00 -15.03 25.70
C ASN A 807 7.17 -15.81 26.72
N PHE A 808 7.56 -17.04 27.02
CA PHE A 808 6.78 -17.91 27.87
C PHE A 808 7.65 -18.62 28.90
N PRO A 809 7.36 -18.46 30.21
CA PRO A 809 8.20 -19.04 31.23
C PRO A 809 8.01 -20.56 31.32
N TYR A 810 8.96 -21.24 31.91
CA TYR A 810 8.88 -22.64 32.31
C TYR A 810 8.70 -22.70 33.84
N LEU A 811 7.67 -23.40 34.30
CA LEU A 811 7.46 -23.70 35.71
C LEU A 811 7.99 -25.10 35.99
N ASN A 812 9.08 -25.18 36.76
CA ASN A 812 9.57 -26.45 37.25
C ASN A 812 8.68 -26.91 38.41
N THR A 813 7.88 -27.93 38.19
CA THR A 813 6.91 -28.45 39.19
C THR A 813 7.58 -29.11 40.40
N SER A 814 8.85 -29.53 40.27
CA SER A 814 9.60 -30.16 41.38
C SER A 814 10.23 -29.12 42.30
N THR A 815 10.69 -28.00 41.76
CA THR A 815 11.37 -26.93 42.53
C THR A 815 10.50 -25.71 42.78
N VAL A 816 9.35 -25.60 42.08
CA VAL A 816 8.45 -24.43 42.05
C VAL A 816 9.16 -23.15 41.54
N VAL A 817 10.30 -23.31 40.87
CA VAL A 817 11.06 -22.20 40.28
C VAL A 817 10.52 -21.89 38.89
N LEU A 818 10.28 -20.59 38.65
CA LEU A 818 9.84 -20.08 37.36
C LEU A 818 11.03 -19.56 36.55
N GLU A 819 11.39 -20.26 35.49
CA GLU A 819 12.49 -19.90 34.59
C GLU A 819 11.96 -19.11 33.39
N LYS A 820 12.49 -17.89 33.17
CA LYS A 820 12.07 -17.01 32.07
C LYS A 820 12.95 -17.09 30.81
N GLY A 821 13.96 -17.95 30.84
CA GLY A 821 15.02 -18.04 29.82
C GLY A 821 16.11 -16.98 30.02
N LEU A 822 17.36 -17.44 30.04
CA LEU A 822 18.54 -16.60 30.21
C LEU A 822 19.23 -16.36 28.87
N SER A 823 19.57 -15.12 28.57
CA SER A 823 20.39 -14.73 27.43
C SER A 823 21.81 -14.40 27.89
N CYS A 824 22.82 -14.75 27.09
CA CYS A 824 24.21 -14.49 27.43
C CYS A 824 24.61 -13.04 27.15
N ARG A 825 25.14 -12.35 28.17
CA ARG A 825 25.69 -11.00 28.04
C ARG A 825 26.92 -10.95 27.13
N GLY A 826 27.87 -11.88 27.30
CA GLY A 826 29.04 -11.98 26.42
C GLY A 826 28.68 -12.11 24.94
N CYS A 827 27.70 -12.96 24.60
CA CYS A 827 27.18 -13.07 23.23
C CYS A 827 26.55 -11.76 22.70
N GLN A 828 25.96 -10.94 23.57
CA GLN A 828 25.40 -9.63 23.21
C GLN A 828 26.51 -8.58 22.95
N GLU A 829 27.57 -8.58 23.74
CA GLU A 829 28.73 -7.70 23.54
C GLU A 829 29.48 -8.08 22.25
N ALA A 830 29.75 -9.37 22.05
CA ALA A 830 30.34 -9.90 20.81
C ALA A 830 29.53 -9.49 19.56
N PHE A 831 28.20 -9.53 19.67
CA PHE A 831 27.31 -9.09 18.59
C PHE A 831 27.48 -7.60 18.28
N ASN A 832 27.57 -6.75 19.31
CA ASN A 832 27.73 -5.30 19.14
C ASN A 832 29.08 -4.93 18.52
N GLU A 833 30.17 -5.58 18.94
CA GLU A 833 31.52 -5.39 18.38
C GLU A 833 31.58 -5.73 16.89
N ARG A 834 31.08 -6.90 16.50
CA ARG A 834 31.03 -7.31 15.10
C ARG A 834 30.16 -6.39 14.25
N ARG A 835 29.06 -5.89 14.82
CA ARG A 835 28.19 -4.93 14.12
C ARG A 835 28.90 -3.61 13.85
N LEU A 836 29.67 -3.09 14.81
CA LEU A 836 30.48 -1.88 14.63
C LEU A 836 31.57 -2.08 13.56
N GLN A 837 32.22 -3.25 13.56
CA GLN A 837 33.21 -3.60 12.53
C GLN A 837 32.60 -3.72 11.13
N ALA A 838 31.40 -4.30 11.00
CA ALA A 838 30.70 -4.41 9.71
C ALA A 838 30.30 -3.02 9.16
N ILE A 839 29.81 -2.11 10.02
CA ILE A 839 29.50 -0.73 9.65
C ILE A 839 30.77 0.01 9.20
N ALA A 840 31.88 -0.19 9.89
CA ALA A 840 33.16 0.42 9.55
C ALA A 840 33.76 -0.09 8.23
N THR A 841 33.47 -1.34 7.86
CA THR A 841 34.03 -2.01 6.66
C THR A 841 33.08 -2.02 5.45
N GLY A 842 31.85 -1.51 5.60
CA GLY A 842 30.85 -1.51 4.53
C GLY A 842 30.37 -2.91 4.12
N THR A 843 30.55 -3.91 4.97
CA THR A 843 30.19 -5.31 4.69
C THR A 843 28.80 -5.68 5.20
N THR A 844 28.14 -6.65 4.55
CA THR A 844 26.84 -7.16 4.99
C THR A 844 26.98 -8.04 6.23
N TYR A 845 26.16 -7.79 7.24
CA TYR A 845 26.23 -8.46 8.54
C TYR A 845 25.70 -9.90 8.49
N GLY A 846 26.54 -10.88 8.85
CA GLY A 846 26.18 -12.31 8.96
C GLY A 846 26.31 -12.86 10.39
N ALA A 847 25.34 -13.71 10.77
CA ALA A 847 25.19 -14.49 12.02
C ALA A 847 24.66 -13.76 13.27
N VAL A 848 23.39 -14.02 13.59
CA VAL A 848 22.63 -13.54 14.78
C VAL A 848 22.39 -14.66 15.81
N ALA A 849 22.69 -15.92 15.46
CA ALA A 849 22.19 -17.12 16.17
C ALA A 849 22.58 -17.20 17.66
N ASN A 850 23.85 -16.97 18.00
CA ASN A 850 24.33 -17.12 19.39
C ASN A 850 23.74 -16.08 20.35
N ARG A 851 23.47 -14.85 19.87
CA ARG A 851 22.83 -13.79 20.66
C ARG A 851 21.36 -14.10 20.94
N ASP A 852 20.68 -14.74 19.98
CA ASP A 852 19.24 -15.03 20.06
C ASP A 852 18.92 -16.34 20.79
N THR A 853 19.95 -17.09 21.21
CA THR A 853 19.78 -18.31 21.99
C THR A 853 19.46 -17.98 23.45
N CYS A 854 18.46 -18.66 24.02
CA CYS A 854 18.14 -18.59 25.44
C CYS A 854 18.31 -19.95 26.08
N TYR A 855 18.71 -19.94 27.35
CA TYR A 855 19.06 -21.13 28.09
C TYR A 855 18.19 -21.29 29.34
N SER A 856 17.99 -22.53 29.79
CA SER A 856 17.56 -22.82 31.16
C SER A 856 18.66 -22.41 32.14
N HIS A 857 18.37 -22.45 33.45
CA HIS A 857 19.40 -22.21 34.46
C HIS A 857 20.58 -23.18 34.33
N GLU A 858 20.32 -24.46 34.05
CA GLU A 858 21.33 -25.50 33.86
C GLU A 858 22.06 -25.32 32.52
N GLY A 859 21.33 -25.13 31.41
CA GLY A 859 21.93 -24.96 30.08
C GLY A 859 22.78 -23.68 29.97
N PHE A 860 22.49 -22.66 30.77
CA PHE A 860 23.35 -21.46 30.82
C PHE A 860 24.73 -21.77 31.40
N GLN A 861 24.80 -22.67 32.38
CA GLN A 861 26.06 -23.08 33.00
C GLN A 861 26.94 -23.81 31.98
N GLU A 862 26.36 -24.70 31.18
CA GLU A 862 27.04 -25.39 30.08
C GLU A 862 27.50 -24.41 28.99
N HIS A 863 26.64 -23.44 28.64
CA HIS A 863 27.02 -22.39 27.69
C HIS A 863 28.19 -21.55 28.20
N PHE A 864 28.18 -21.16 29.47
CA PHE A 864 29.24 -20.34 30.08
C PHE A 864 30.61 -21.02 29.99
N GLN A 865 30.68 -22.33 30.16
CA GLN A 865 31.93 -23.10 30.04
C GLN A 865 32.57 -22.97 28.66
N ASN A 866 31.76 -22.74 27.61
CA ASN A 866 32.21 -22.66 26.22
C ASN A 866 32.21 -21.24 25.62
N CYS A 867 31.69 -20.24 26.34
CA CYS A 867 31.57 -18.87 25.84
C CYS A 867 32.70 -17.96 26.35
N GLU A 868 33.74 -17.77 25.53
CA GLU A 868 34.88 -16.89 25.86
C GLU A 868 34.46 -15.48 26.26
N HIS A 869 33.51 -14.87 25.54
CA HIS A 869 33.02 -13.53 25.83
C HIS A 869 32.27 -13.45 27.17
N ALA A 870 31.64 -14.56 27.61
CA ALA A 870 30.96 -14.58 28.91
C ALA A 870 31.96 -14.66 30.06
N LYS A 871 33.09 -15.37 29.85
CA LYS A 871 34.22 -15.43 30.79
C LYS A 871 34.91 -14.07 30.91
N LEU A 872 35.08 -13.34 29.79
CA LEU A 872 35.58 -11.96 29.83
C LEU A 872 34.68 -11.02 30.64
N VAL A 873 33.35 -11.14 30.48
CA VAL A 873 32.38 -10.39 31.30
C VAL A 873 32.49 -10.77 32.78
N TRP A 874 32.73 -12.05 33.09
CA TRP A 874 32.92 -12.52 34.45
C TRP A 874 34.19 -11.93 35.08
N GLU A 875 35.29 -11.87 34.34
CA GLU A 875 36.59 -11.36 34.78
C GLU A 875 36.64 -9.82 34.86
N ASN A 876 35.84 -9.12 34.06
CA ASN A 876 35.83 -7.65 34.02
C ASN A 876 35.20 -7.03 35.27
N SER A 877 35.83 -5.96 35.76
CA SER A 877 35.37 -5.14 36.89
C SER A 877 34.57 -3.94 36.37
N GLU A 878 33.34 -4.15 35.91
CA GLU A 878 32.51 -3.02 35.50
C GLU A 878 32.01 -2.19 36.69
N LEU A 879 31.78 -0.90 36.45
CA LEU A 879 31.24 0.04 37.45
C LEU A 879 29.95 -0.51 38.08
N PRO A 880 29.80 -0.44 39.42
CA PRO A 880 28.57 -0.82 40.10
C PRO A 880 27.35 -0.09 39.50
N GLY A 881 26.31 -0.85 39.12
CA GLY A 881 25.04 -0.30 38.61
C GLY A 881 24.84 -0.36 37.09
N ARG A 882 25.91 -0.41 36.29
CA ARG A 882 25.81 -0.59 34.82
C ARG A 882 25.20 -1.95 34.47
N GLU A 883 25.62 -3.00 35.18
CA GLU A 883 25.11 -4.36 35.03
C GLU A 883 23.62 -4.46 35.35
N ALA A 884 23.22 -3.87 36.49
CA ALA A 884 21.83 -3.84 36.93
C ALA A 884 20.93 -3.10 35.92
N TRP A 885 21.42 -1.99 35.34
CA TRP A 885 20.68 -1.24 34.33
C TRP A 885 20.56 -2.00 33.01
N PHE A 886 21.66 -2.59 32.51
CA PHE A 886 21.68 -3.40 31.30
C PHE A 886 20.68 -4.56 31.40
N ALA A 887 20.70 -5.27 32.54
CA ALA A 887 19.75 -6.34 32.82
C ALA A 887 18.31 -5.82 32.94
N ALA A 888 18.07 -4.70 33.64
CA ALA A 888 16.74 -4.10 33.79
C ALA A 888 16.11 -3.71 32.44
N ASN A 889 16.94 -3.21 31.51
CA ASN A 889 16.55 -2.77 30.17
C ASN A 889 16.59 -3.89 29.12
N GLY A 890 16.79 -5.14 29.53
CA GLY A 890 16.66 -6.31 28.68
C GLY A 890 17.77 -6.45 27.64
N GLY A 891 19.00 -6.03 27.97
CA GLY A 891 20.20 -6.29 27.18
C GLY A 891 20.63 -5.17 26.23
N VAL A 892 20.16 -3.93 26.45
CA VAL A 892 20.53 -2.75 25.66
C VAL A 892 21.45 -1.88 26.52
N HIS A 893 22.49 -1.29 25.92
CA HIS A 893 23.31 -0.24 26.57
C HIS A 893 22.75 1.16 26.22
N TRP A 894 23.09 2.17 27.03
CA TRP A 894 22.51 3.53 26.95
C TRP A 894 22.39 4.08 25.52
N GLY A 895 21.25 4.70 25.19
CA GLY A 895 21.14 5.55 24.00
C GLY A 895 21.79 6.92 24.26
N ILE A 896 21.97 7.72 23.20
CA ILE A 896 22.67 9.02 23.27
C ILE A 896 22.02 9.94 24.31
N THR A 897 20.68 9.97 24.36
CA THR A 897 19.91 10.85 25.24
C THR A 897 19.96 10.38 26.69
N GLU A 898 19.87 9.06 26.93
CA GLU A 898 20.01 8.50 28.27
C GLU A 898 21.46 8.52 28.78
N GLN A 899 22.45 8.55 27.86
CA GLN A 899 23.86 8.81 28.17
C GLN A 899 24.07 10.17 28.79
N THR A 900 23.46 11.20 28.22
CA THR A 900 23.53 12.57 28.72
C THR A 900 22.92 12.67 30.12
N GLU A 901 21.72 12.12 30.33
CA GLU A 901 21.02 12.22 31.62
C GLU A 901 21.70 11.44 32.77
N TYR A 902 22.39 10.34 32.45
CA TYR A 902 23.25 9.68 33.45
C TYR A 902 24.52 10.48 33.70
N CYS A 903 25.21 10.94 32.65
CA CYS A 903 26.43 11.75 32.80
C CYS A 903 26.15 13.00 33.64
N ASP A 904 25.00 13.65 33.45
CA ASP A 904 24.60 14.82 34.25
C ASP A 904 24.40 14.45 35.73
N ARG A 905 23.75 13.32 36.02
CA ARG A 905 23.60 12.83 37.40
C ARG A 905 24.91 12.40 38.05
N PHE A 906 25.82 11.81 37.27
CA PHE A 906 27.13 11.40 37.74
C PHE A 906 28.04 12.60 37.99
N VAL A 907 28.03 13.60 37.08
CA VAL A 907 28.73 14.88 37.25
C VAL A 907 28.21 15.62 38.48
N ALA A 908 26.89 15.62 38.72
CA ALA A 908 26.30 16.20 39.92
C ALA A 908 26.70 15.49 41.24
N GLN A 909 27.28 14.29 41.17
CA GLN A 909 27.77 13.53 42.32
C GLN A 909 29.29 13.59 42.49
N LEU A 910 30.03 14.19 41.54
CA LEU A 910 31.47 14.38 41.68
C LEU A 910 31.74 15.56 42.64
N PRO A 911 32.70 15.43 43.58
CA PRO A 911 33.05 16.54 44.46
C PRO A 911 33.57 17.73 43.65
N GLU A 912 33.14 18.95 43.98
CA GLU A 912 33.73 20.16 43.42
C GLU A 912 35.22 20.25 43.80
N VAL A 913 36.10 19.84 42.90
CA VAL A 913 37.54 20.07 43.03
C VAL A 913 37.85 21.42 42.38
N ASN A 914 37.82 22.48 43.21
CA ASN A 914 38.29 23.82 42.83
C ASN A 914 39.82 23.84 42.78
N ASN A 915 40.40 23.25 41.73
CA ASN A 915 41.81 23.44 41.43
C ASN A 915 41.96 23.91 39.98
N GLU A 916 42.21 25.21 39.79
CA GLU A 916 42.34 25.86 38.48
C GLU A 916 43.44 25.21 37.62
N GLU A 917 44.49 24.63 38.23
CA GLU A 917 45.53 23.91 37.50
C GLU A 917 45.01 22.66 36.77
N PHE A 918 43.99 21.98 37.33
CA PHE A 918 43.40 20.81 36.69
C PHE A 918 42.63 21.20 35.43
N TRP A 919 41.83 22.26 35.49
CA TRP A 919 41.04 22.74 34.36
C TRP A 919 41.90 23.35 33.25
N VAL A 920 43.01 24.01 33.60
CA VAL A 920 44.00 24.48 32.62
C VAL A 920 44.69 23.31 31.92
N SER A 921 45.08 22.27 32.66
CA SER A 921 45.72 21.07 32.08
C SER A 921 44.78 20.30 31.15
N VAL A 922 43.51 20.15 31.55
CA VAL A 922 42.47 19.50 30.73
C VAL A 922 42.12 20.35 29.51
N GLY A 923 42.04 21.67 29.65
CA GLY A 923 41.80 22.59 28.54
C GLY A 923 42.89 22.50 27.48
N VAL A 924 44.17 22.48 27.90
CA VAL A 924 45.32 22.32 26.99
C VAL A 924 45.30 20.94 26.31
N ALA A 925 44.98 19.87 27.03
CA ALA A 925 44.89 18.52 26.45
C ALA A 925 43.79 18.40 25.40
N VAL A 926 42.61 18.98 25.65
CA VAL A 926 41.49 19.01 24.71
C VAL A 926 41.83 19.84 23.47
N GLN A 927 42.54 20.96 23.64
CA GLN A 927 42.93 21.81 22.54
C GLN A 927 44.01 21.15 21.66
N VAL A 928 44.97 20.44 22.27
CA VAL A 928 45.97 19.64 21.54
C VAL A 928 45.32 18.50 20.75
N LEU A 929 44.33 17.80 21.33
CA LEU A 929 43.57 16.76 20.64
C LEU A 929 42.75 17.32 19.47
N PHE A 930 42.14 18.49 19.64
CA PHE A 930 41.38 19.17 18.59
C PHE A 930 42.27 19.60 17.42
N TYR A 931 43.45 20.17 17.70
CA TYR A 931 44.43 20.54 16.69
C TYR A 931 45.05 19.31 15.99
N ALA A 932 45.30 18.22 16.71
CA ALA A 932 45.76 16.96 16.12
C ALA A 932 44.72 16.38 15.15
N CYS A 933 43.43 16.41 15.51
CA CYS A 933 42.35 15.95 14.64
C CYS A 933 42.20 16.82 13.38
N LEU A 934 42.35 18.14 13.51
CA LEU A 934 42.35 19.07 12.38
C LEU A 934 43.56 18.85 11.45
N LEU A 935 44.75 18.63 12.00
CA LEU A 935 45.96 18.33 11.22
C LEU A 935 45.86 16.99 10.49
N ILE A 936 45.30 15.96 11.14
CA ILE A 936 45.04 14.65 10.51
C ILE A 936 43.98 14.78 9.40
N GLY A 937 42.94 15.59 9.61
CA GLY A 937 41.94 15.91 8.59
C GLY A 937 42.53 16.66 7.40
N TYR A 938 43.41 17.64 7.64
CA TYR A 938 44.06 18.43 6.60
C TYR A 938 45.07 17.60 5.78
N ALA A 939 45.84 16.72 6.43
CA ALA A 939 46.77 15.80 5.77
C ALA A 939 46.05 14.77 4.87
N LYS A 940 44.85 14.32 5.27
CA LYS A 940 44.01 13.43 4.46
C LYS A 940 43.39 14.12 3.24
N TRP A 941 43.18 15.43 3.29
CA TRP A 941 42.55 16.16 2.18
C TRP A 941 43.56 16.59 1.10
N HIS A 942 44.83 16.76 1.46
CA HIS A 942 45.86 17.32 0.58
C HIS A 942 46.92 16.33 0.06
N THR A 943 46.70 15.02 0.19
CA THR A 943 47.52 14.02 -0.50
C THR A 943 46.85 13.57 -1.81
N PRO A 944 47.29 14.08 -2.98
CA PRO A 944 46.81 13.56 -4.26
C PRO A 944 47.33 12.13 -4.46
N ALA A 945 46.45 11.27 -4.94
CA ALA A 945 46.76 9.88 -5.29
C ALA A 945 47.99 9.80 -6.20
N ALA A 946 49.10 9.30 -5.64
CA ALA A 946 50.25 8.82 -6.39
C ALA A 946 50.36 7.32 -6.15
N SER A 947 49.93 6.58 -7.17
CA SER A 947 50.52 5.34 -7.69
C SER A 947 51.04 4.26 -6.72
N SER A 948 50.47 3.07 -6.93
CA SER A 948 51.12 1.75 -7.03
C SER A 948 51.64 1.04 -5.78
N GLY A 949 51.07 -0.15 -5.56
CA GLY A 949 51.82 -1.35 -5.14
C GLY A 949 51.43 -1.93 -3.78
N GLY A 950 51.20 -3.25 -3.79
CA GLY A 950 51.03 -4.24 -2.69
C GLY A 950 51.35 -3.79 -1.25
N VAL A 951 50.63 -4.28 -0.24
CA VAL A 951 50.34 -5.68 0.12
C VAL A 951 49.09 -5.74 0.97
#